data_AF-C5A7G9-F1
#
_entry.id   AF-C5A7G9-F1
#
_cell.length_a   1.000
_cell.length_b   1.000
_cell.length_c   1.000
_cell.angle_alpha   90.00
_cell.angle_beta   90.00
_cell.angle_gamma   90.00
#
_symmetry.space_group_name_H-M   'P 1'
#
loop_
_entity.id
_entity.type
_entity.pdbx_description
1 polymer ?
#
loop_
_entity_poly.entity_id
_entity_poly.type
_entity_poly.pdbx_seq_one_letter_code
_entity_poly.pdbx_strand_id
1 'polypeptide(L)'
;MKALYREMCPNCGGRISDERLYMRNPCESCLNEPIVVDSYFELVSAVRDALLKANRLKEWERIYRLESESREIEDFFKKATGFTFWSAQRTWVKRLLKGRSFSIIAPTGMGKSTFGAFMSVYYATKGKKSYIVVPTTPLVIQTIRKVQAIIERTGLDVKLAYYHGNLRKKEKEEMLAKIEGGDYDILITSAQWLARNFDEKLKGRHFDFIFVDDVDAFLKASKNIDRSLLLLGFTEEIIGKAWEIIRLKKQMARYLNGNSEDKNDRLKELNEAIEKLQREIEEFKRKNDIGIMIIASATGSARGDRIKLYRELLGFEVGSGRSALRNVVDSYLKPSKDVKEHVEELLRKLGKGGLIFVPIDQGLSYAEELVNYLREKGFAVELASSKNKKAVERFENGEADYLVGVATYYGSIVRGLDLPHLIRYAVFTGVPKFRFSIDLERPTIYRALGLLGEVMDFLDDEDRKTAEKLHARLRRLIRNIPQFELLKIEEALAEGLPIENDFHKTVLNVFRELVEFLREVLKKEDVLRRLAEDPFVSLVKEEGKWFIEIPDVRTYIQATGRTSRLFAGGITKGLSVLIVDNEKVFNGLVRQMRWRFTEFKMVPFEELDLEKLLKEIDEDREKVKLVMEGKISSKVKDLVKSALMIVESPNKARTIANFFGKPSKTRIGELVAYEVSVGDKMLTILASGGHMFDLVTNEGYHGVLIEREEDMFKFIPIYDTIKRCRDCGYQFVDWEERGVCPRCGSRNVHDALENVKAMREIAQEVDEILIATDPDTEGEKIAWDIRNVLAPYTPNIKRVEFHEVTRPAIMKAIREARDVNEARVEAQMVRRIEDRWIGFELSQELQRVFENRNLSAGRVQTPVLGWIIERYKEFTESEVYFLGLTLENGLQVTVELGKDGKDVEPPEYVTVEEVQLEERELNPSPPYTTDAMLRDASTFLKLSAPETMRLAQDLFELGLITYHRSDSTHVSSTGIEIAREYITSELGEEYFKPRPWGEEGTHEAIRPTRPIDTGRLMQLIRDGVIQLPRNLTRNHYRLYDMIFRRFMTSQMVPAKVLYEKAVINAGVGKVELEGYVEILKDGWTKLRSPPMRQLPKLEQGAKLKVVESKKWKAPKVSLYTQGDIIALMKERGIGRPSTYAKIVQTLLQRYYVFETRGRKKLVPTEKGIKVYHYLVSKYRELVSEEKTRELEEKMDLIEEGKLNYLDVLNELYREITCEIKKEGCS
;
A
#
# COMPACT_ATOMS: atom_id res chain seq x y z
N MET A 1 -25.76 21.71 -14.24
CA MET A 1 -24.34 22.03 -14.49
C MET A 1 -23.73 22.69 -13.26
N LYS A 2 -22.68 22.09 -12.68
CA LYS A 2 -21.90 22.65 -11.56
C LYS A 2 -20.52 23.15 -11.98
N ALA A 3 -19.93 22.59 -13.05
CA ALA A 3 -18.59 22.97 -13.48
C ALA A 3 -18.36 22.74 -14.97
N LEU A 4 -17.34 23.41 -15.51
CA LEU A 4 -16.84 23.20 -16.87
C LEU A 4 -15.41 22.67 -16.82
N TYR A 5 -15.11 21.69 -17.68
CA TYR A 5 -13.76 21.18 -17.87
C TYR A 5 -13.25 21.53 -19.26
N ARG A 6 -12.07 22.15 -19.33
CA ARG A 6 -11.36 22.34 -20.60
C ARG A 6 -10.74 21.03 -21.07
N GLU A 7 -10.68 20.87 -22.38
CA GLU A 7 -10.05 19.72 -23.06
C GLU A 7 -10.56 18.31 -22.67
N MET A 8 -11.74 18.19 -22.04
CA MET A 8 -12.23 16.91 -21.51
C MET A 8 -13.31 16.22 -22.35
N CYS A 9 -13.86 16.85 -23.41
CA CYS A 9 -14.89 16.21 -24.23
C CYS A 9 -14.37 14.87 -24.83
N PRO A 10 -15.10 13.75 -24.63
CA PRO A 10 -14.66 12.43 -25.10
C PRO A 10 -14.64 12.27 -26.63
N ASN A 11 -15.28 13.19 -27.37
CA ASN A 11 -15.28 13.18 -28.84
C ASN A 11 -14.27 14.17 -29.44
N CYS A 12 -14.42 15.46 -29.15
CA CYS A 12 -13.62 16.51 -29.80
C CYS A 12 -12.40 16.99 -29.01
N GLY A 13 -12.25 16.58 -27.75
CA GLY A 13 -11.23 17.13 -26.85
C GLY A 13 -11.42 18.62 -26.53
N GLY A 14 -12.64 19.15 -26.67
CA GLY A 14 -13.00 20.52 -26.32
C GLY A 14 -13.56 20.67 -24.89
N ARG A 15 -14.05 21.86 -24.58
CA ARG A 15 -14.75 22.18 -23.32
C ARG A 15 -16.02 21.34 -23.17
N ILE A 16 -16.31 20.89 -21.95
CA ILE A 16 -17.52 20.10 -21.63
C ILE A 16 -17.98 20.37 -20.20
N SER A 17 -19.29 20.31 -19.95
CA SER A 17 -19.87 20.39 -18.61
C SER A 17 -19.71 19.09 -17.82
N ASP A 18 -19.66 19.21 -16.49
CA ASP A 18 -19.71 18.09 -15.56
C ASP A 18 -20.93 17.19 -15.79
N GLU A 19 -22.08 17.82 -16.09
CA GLU A 19 -23.35 17.15 -16.34
C GLU A 19 -23.31 16.29 -17.61
N ARG A 20 -22.78 16.82 -18.73
CA ARG A 20 -22.60 16.05 -19.97
C ARG A 20 -21.67 14.86 -19.77
N LEU A 21 -20.58 15.07 -19.03
CA LEU A 21 -19.65 14.00 -18.67
C LEU A 21 -20.33 12.91 -17.84
N TYR A 22 -21.10 13.29 -16.82
CA TYR A 22 -21.84 12.36 -15.96
C TYR A 22 -22.91 11.58 -16.74
N MET A 23 -23.64 12.25 -17.64
CA MET A 23 -24.59 11.65 -18.58
C MET A 23 -23.92 10.86 -19.71
N ARG A 24 -22.58 10.76 -19.72
CA ARG A 24 -21.80 10.00 -20.72
C ARG A 24 -22.06 10.47 -22.16
N ASN A 25 -22.14 11.78 -22.34
CA ASN A 25 -22.37 12.42 -23.63
C ASN A 25 -21.17 13.30 -24.02
N PRO A 26 -20.97 13.58 -25.32
CA PRO A 26 -20.02 14.59 -25.75
C PRO A 26 -20.56 16.00 -25.44
N CYS A 27 -19.72 17.01 -25.61
CA CYS A 27 -20.10 18.39 -25.35
C CYS A 27 -21.22 18.89 -26.28
N GLU A 28 -21.85 19.98 -25.87
CA GLU A 28 -22.94 20.66 -26.56
C GLU A 28 -22.57 21.04 -28.01
N SER A 29 -21.30 21.39 -28.26
CA SER A 29 -20.82 21.72 -29.61
C SER A 29 -20.66 20.49 -30.52
N CYS A 30 -20.52 19.29 -29.94
CA CYS A 30 -20.53 18.04 -30.71
C CYS A 30 -21.97 17.59 -30.96
N LEU A 31 -22.80 17.58 -29.91
CA LEU A 31 -24.16 17.11 -29.95
C LEU A 31 -25.05 18.03 -29.12
N ASN A 32 -25.98 18.73 -29.79
CA ASN A 32 -26.79 19.77 -29.17
C ASN A 32 -27.64 19.24 -28.01
N GLU A 33 -28.28 18.08 -28.15
CA GLU A 33 -29.09 17.44 -27.10
C GLU A 33 -28.42 16.16 -26.61
N PRO A 34 -28.38 15.90 -25.28
CA PRO A 34 -27.82 14.66 -24.77
C PRO A 34 -28.74 13.48 -25.09
N ILE A 35 -28.14 12.33 -25.39
CA ILE A 35 -28.87 11.07 -25.57
C ILE A 35 -28.85 10.31 -24.23
N VAL A 36 -30.00 9.79 -23.81
CA VAL A 36 -30.13 8.98 -22.60
C VAL A 36 -30.85 7.70 -22.97
N VAL A 37 -30.20 6.56 -22.69
CA VAL A 37 -30.74 5.21 -22.89
C VAL A 37 -30.24 4.30 -21.76
N ASP A 38 -30.93 3.19 -21.52
CA ASP A 38 -30.66 2.32 -20.37
C ASP A 38 -29.36 1.51 -20.49
N SER A 39 -29.00 1.09 -21.72
CA SER A 39 -27.83 0.26 -21.99
C SER A 39 -26.62 1.09 -22.40
N TYR A 40 -25.47 0.84 -21.77
CA TYR A 40 -24.22 1.55 -22.11
C TYR A 40 -23.82 1.40 -23.58
N PHE A 41 -23.97 0.21 -24.16
CA PHE A 41 -23.62 0.01 -25.57
C PHE A 41 -24.60 0.72 -26.52
N GLU A 42 -25.90 0.70 -26.19
CA GLU A 42 -26.90 1.45 -26.97
C GLU A 42 -26.61 2.94 -26.92
N LEU A 43 -26.16 3.45 -25.77
CA LEU A 43 -25.77 4.85 -25.62
C LEU A 43 -24.58 5.17 -26.52
N VAL A 44 -23.50 4.37 -26.43
CA VAL A 44 -22.30 4.56 -27.24
C VAL A 44 -22.62 4.50 -28.73
N SER A 45 -23.48 3.57 -29.16
CA SER A 45 -23.92 3.43 -30.55
C SER A 45 -24.79 4.62 -31.00
N ALA A 46 -25.80 4.99 -30.23
CA ALA A 46 -26.71 6.09 -30.57
C ALA A 46 -25.97 7.44 -30.65
N VAL A 47 -25.06 7.70 -29.71
CA VAL A 47 -24.19 8.88 -29.75
C VAL A 47 -23.29 8.85 -30.99
N ARG A 48 -22.67 7.70 -31.30
CA ARG A 48 -21.85 7.55 -32.50
C ARG A 48 -22.64 7.86 -33.77
N ASP A 49 -23.86 7.32 -33.90
CA ASP A 49 -24.71 7.53 -35.07
C ASP A 49 -25.20 8.98 -35.18
N ALA A 50 -25.53 9.61 -34.05
CA ALA A 50 -25.90 11.03 -34.02
C ALA A 50 -24.71 11.93 -34.42
N LEU A 51 -23.50 11.64 -33.92
CA LEU A 51 -22.28 12.35 -34.30
C LEU A 51 -21.93 12.16 -35.78
N LEU A 52 -22.13 10.95 -36.31
CA LEU A 52 -21.91 10.66 -37.73
C LEU A 52 -22.90 11.42 -38.61
N LYS A 53 -24.19 11.41 -38.26
CA LYS A 53 -25.23 12.20 -38.95
C LYS A 53 -24.95 13.70 -38.92
N ALA A 54 -24.40 14.20 -37.81
CA ALA A 54 -24.00 15.59 -37.66
C ALA A 54 -22.65 15.93 -38.30
N ASN A 55 -21.95 14.95 -38.91
CA ASN A 55 -20.58 15.08 -39.44
C ASN A 55 -19.58 15.65 -38.42
N ARG A 56 -19.70 15.23 -37.16
CA ARG A 56 -18.89 15.68 -36.01
C ARG A 56 -18.17 14.53 -35.28
N LEU A 57 -18.24 13.31 -35.82
CA LEU A 57 -17.60 12.13 -35.25
C LEU A 57 -16.06 12.26 -35.29
N LYS A 58 -15.42 12.08 -34.12
CA LYS A 58 -13.96 12.13 -33.91
C LYS A 58 -13.53 10.95 -33.01
N GLU A 59 -13.00 11.21 -31.81
CA GLU A 59 -12.46 10.16 -30.93
C GLU A 59 -13.51 9.20 -30.38
N TRP A 60 -14.80 9.57 -30.41
CA TRP A 60 -15.89 8.70 -29.97
C TRP A 60 -15.96 7.39 -30.76
N GLU A 61 -15.52 7.40 -32.02
CA GLU A 61 -15.43 6.20 -32.87
C GLU A 61 -14.53 5.12 -32.23
N ARG A 62 -13.47 5.51 -31.51
CA ARG A 62 -12.58 4.56 -30.84
C ARG A 62 -13.27 3.86 -29.67
N ILE A 63 -14.15 4.57 -28.96
CA ILE A 63 -14.97 4.00 -27.87
C ILE A 63 -15.95 2.98 -28.46
N TYR A 64 -16.66 3.37 -29.51
CA TYR A 64 -17.62 2.50 -30.20
C TYR A 64 -16.98 1.24 -30.77
N ARG A 65 -15.87 1.37 -31.52
CA ARG A 65 -15.18 0.22 -32.13
C ARG A 65 -14.74 -0.80 -31.11
N LEU A 66 -14.14 -0.36 -30.00
CA LEU A 66 -13.68 -1.28 -28.96
C LEU A 66 -14.83 -2.10 -28.36
N GLU A 67 -15.98 -1.46 -28.08
CA GLU A 67 -17.14 -2.16 -27.56
C GLU A 67 -17.81 -3.07 -28.60
N SER A 68 -17.91 -2.61 -29.86
CA SER A 68 -18.49 -3.39 -30.96
C SER A 68 -17.66 -4.63 -31.26
N GLU A 69 -16.35 -4.47 -31.47
CA GLU A 69 -15.44 -5.59 -31.76
C GLU A 69 -15.35 -6.57 -30.58
N SER A 70 -15.37 -6.08 -29.34
CA SER A 70 -15.41 -6.94 -28.16
C SER A 70 -16.67 -7.82 -28.13
N ARG A 71 -17.83 -7.26 -28.51
CA ARG A 71 -19.10 -8.01 -28.59
C ARG A 71 -19.08 -9.03 -29.73
N GLU A 72 -18.58 -8.67 -30.90
CA GLU A 72 -18.43 -9.60 -32.03
C GLU A 72 -17.56 -10.81 -31.65
N ILE A 73 -16.44 -10.58 -30.95
CA ILE A 73 -15.57 -11.65 -30.46
C ILE A 73 -16.29 -12.49 -29.40
N GLU A 74 -17.10 -11.89 -28.54
CA GLU A 74 -17.89 -12.61 -27.53
C GLU A 74 -18.96 -13.51 -28.16
N ASP A 75 -19.67 -13.02 -29.18
CA ASP A 75 -20.64 -13.81 -29.94
C ASP A 75 -19.94 -14.98 -30.66
N PHE A 76 -18.76 -14.72 -31.24
CA PHE A 76 -17.95 -15.77 -31.84
C PHE A 76 -17.45 -16.79 -30.80
N PHE A 77 -17.06 -16.34 -29.60
CA PHE A 77 -16.68 -17.20 -28.48
C PHE A 77 -17.84 -18.09 -28.03
N LYS A 78 -19.05 -17.53 -27.96
CA LYS A 78 -20.26 -18.26 -27.62
C LYS A 78 -20.58 -19.34 -28.65
N LYS A 79 -20.44 -19.03 -29.94
CA LYS A 79 -20.57 -20.01 -31.03
C LYS A 79 -19.52 -21.12 -30.93
N ALA A 80 -18.26 -20.76 -30.64
CA ALA A 80 -17.13 -21.68 -30.58
C ALA A 80 -17.16 -22.61 -29.35
N THR A 81 -17.57 -22.09 -28.19
CA THR A 81 -17.40 -22.79 -26.91
C THR A 81 -18.71 -23.21 -26.24
N GLY A 82 -19.82 -22.54 -26.57
CA GLY A 82 -21.10 -22.67 -25.88
C GLY A 82 -21.24 -21.79 -24.64
N PHE A 83 -20.21 -21.02 -24.29
CA PHE A 83 -20.14 -20.17 -23.09
C PHE A 83 -19.93 -18.70 -23.45
N THR A 84 -20.27 -17.78 -22.56
CA THR A 84 -19.96 -16.34 -22.70
C THR A 84 -18.65 -16.00 -22.00
N PHE A 85 -18.07 -14.83 -22.31
CA PHE A 85 -16.85 -14.43 -21.63
C PHE A 85 -17.12 -14.09 -20.16
N TRP A 86 -16.13 -14.39 -19.34
CA TRP A 86 -16.01 -13.87 -17.99
C TRP A 86 -15.58 -12.41 -18.07
N SER A 87 -15.91 -11.60 -17.08
CA SER A 87 -15.44 -10.20 -16.97
C SER A 87 -13.92 -10.08 -17.19
N ALA A 88 -13.12 -10.94 -16.56
CA ALA A 88 -11.66 -10.97 -16.76
C ALA A 88 -11.25 -11.31 -18.21
N GLN A 89 -11.98 -12.21 -18.88
CA GLN A 89 -11.71 -12.55 -20.28
C GLN A 89 -12.09 -11.39 -21.21
N ARG A 90 -13.19 -10.66 -20.93
CA ARG A 90 -13.55 -9.43 -21.66
C ARG A 90 -12.45 -8.38 -21.55
N THR A 91 -11.88 -8.19 -20.35
CA THR A 91 -10.70 -7.34 -20.16
C THR A 91 -9.51 -7.78 -21.02
N TRP A 92 -9.23 -9.10 -21.10
CA TRP A 92 -8.15 -9.63 -21.94
C TRP A 92 -8.39 -9.40 -23.44
N VAL A 93 -9.63 -9.59 -23.92
CA VAL A 93 -10.00 -9.26 -25.32
C VAL A 93 -9.76 -7.79 -25.61
N LYS A 94 -10.25 -6.89 -24.75
CA LYS A 94 -10.07 -5.44 -24.93
C LYS A 94 -8.60 -5.04 -24.98
N ARG A 95 -7.73 -5.68 -24.19
CA ARG A 95 -6.27 -5.47 -24.25
C ARG A 95 -5.65 -5.95 -25.57
N LEU A 96 -6.09 -7.11 -26.08
CA LEU A 96 -5.66 -7.63 -27.38
C LEU A 96 -6.08 -6.71 -28.52
N LEU A 97 -7.32 -6.22 -28.51
CA LEU A 97 -7.83 -5.22 -29.47
C LEU A 97 -7.01 -3.91 -29.44
N LYS A 98 -6.51 -3.52 -28.26
CA LYS A 98 -5.59 -2.38 -28.09
C LYS A 98 -4.13 -2.68 -28.46
N GLY A 99 -3.82 -3.89 -28.94
CA GLY A 99 -2.46 -4.27 -29.32
C GLY A 99 -1.49 -4.48 -28.14
N ARG A 100 -2.00 -4.74 -26.93
CA ARG A 100 -1.17 -4.81 -25.71
C ARG A 100 -0.77 -6.23 -25.36
N SER A 101 0.51 -6.40 -25.05
CA SER A 101 1.02 -7.62 -24.38
C SER A 101 0.86 -7.49 -22.87
N PHE A 102 0.49 -8.57 -22.19
CA PHE A 102 0.26 -8.54 -20.74
C PHE A 102 0.44 -9.91 -20.08
N SER A 103 0.60 -9.89 -18.75
CA SER A 103 0.57 -11.11 -17.95
C SER A 103 -0.84 -11.37 -17.42
N ILE A 104 -1.32 -12.61 -17.48
CA ILE A 104 -2.58 -12.98 -16.83
C ILE A 104 -2.32 -13.32 -15.36
N ILE A 105 -2.68 -12.40 -14.46
CA ILE A 105 -2.92 -12.74 -13.04
C ILE A 105 -4.37 -13.14 -12.93
N ALA A 106 -4.63 -14.38 -12.55
CA ALA A 106 -5.97 -14.90 -12.44
C ALA A 106 -5.95 -16.21 -11.64
N PRO A 107 -6.98 -16.51 -10.85
CA PRO A 107 -7.20 -17.86 -10.33
C PRO A 107 -7.14 -18.97 -11.37
N THR A 108 -6.91 -20.19 -10.90
CA THR A 108 -7.12 -21.39 -11.71
C THR A 108 -8.61 -21.56 -11.97
N GLY A 109 -8.96 -22.18 -13.11
CA GLY A 109 -10.36 -22.39 -13.50
C GLY A 109 -11.06 -21.25 -14.24
N MET A 110 -10.47 -20.05 -14.38
CA MET A 110 -11.06 -18.95 -15.20
C MET A 110 -10.86 -19.11 -16.72
N GLY A 111 -10.59 -20.33 -17.19
CA GLY A 111 -10.48 -20.62 -18.63
C GLY A 111 -9.28 -19.99 -19.36
N LYS A 112 -8.15 -19.74 -18.69
CA LYS A 112 -6.94 -19.14 -19.33
C LYS A 112 -6.49 -19.88 -20.60
N SER A 113 -6.36 -21.21 -20.50
CA SER A 113 -5.96 -22.05 -21.63
C SER A 113 -7.03 -22.12 -22.71
N THR A 114 -8.32 -22.09 -22.33
CA THR A 114 -9.45 -22.00 -23.27
C THR A 114 -9.40 -20.67 -24.03
N PHE A 115 -9.13 -19.56 -23.33
CA PHE A 115 -8.97 -18.24 -23.92
C PHE A 115 -7.80 -18.20 -24.91
N GLY A 116 -6.61 -18.70 -24.51
CA GLY A 116 -5.44 -18.74 -25.40
C GLY A 116 -5.69 -19.59 -26.66
N ALA A 117 -6.33 -20.75 -26.51
CA ALA A 117 -6.72 -21.60 -27.64
C ALA A 117 -7.73 -20.91 -28.57
N PHE A 118 -8.79 -20.32 -28.00
CA PHE A 118 -9.81 -19.59 -28.77
C PHE A 118 -9.22 -18.39 -29.52
N MET A 119 -8.44 -17.54 -28.84
CA MET A 119 -7.83 -16.37 -29.48
C MET A 119 -6.88 -16.77 -30.60
N SER A 120 -6.17 -17.90 -30.47
CA SER A 120 -5.31 -18.41 -31.55
C SER A 120 -6.12 -18.79 -32.80
N VAL A 121 -7.28 -19.42 -32.63
CA VAL A 121 -8.21 -19.72 -33.73
C VAL A 121 -8.81 -18.44 -34.31
N TYR A 122 -9.23 -17.50 -33.46
CA TYR A 122 -9.74 -16.20 -33.92
C TYR A 122 -8.70 -15.44 -34.75
N TYR A 123 -7.44 -15.40 -34.32
CA TYR A 123 -6.34 -14.78 -35.06
C TYR A 123 -6.10 -15.46 -36.42
N ALA A 124 -6.21 -16.79 -36.50
CA ALA A 124 -6.13 -17.51 -37.76
C ALA A 124 -7.20 -17.04 -38.77
N THR A 125 -8.43 -16.71 -38.32
CA THR A 125 -9.48 -16.13 -39.20
C THR A 125 -9.12 -14.77 -39.80
N LYS A 126 -8.15 -14.08 -39.20
CA LYS A 126 -7.60 -12.80 -39.68
C LYS A 126 -6.30 -12.98 -40.46
N GLY A 127 -5.92 -14.21 -40.78
CA GLY A 127 -4.67 -14.54 -41.48
C GLY A 127 -3.41 -14.38 -40.60
N LYS A 128 -3.56 -14.33 -39.28
CA LYS A 128 -2.47 -14.13 -38.31
C LYS A 128 -1.99 -15.45 -37.71
N LYS A 129 -0.68 -15.56 -37.45
CA LYS A 129 -0.06 -16.78 -36.91
C LYS A 129 0.08 -16.74 -35.40
N SER A 130 -0.25 -17.85 -34.76
CA SER A 130 -0.25 -18.00 -33.30
C SER A 130 0.71 -19.10 -32.82
N TYR A 131 1.36 -18.89 -31.68
CA TYR A 131 2.19 -19.89 -31.01
C TYR A 131 1.76 -20.10 -29.57
N ILE A 132 1.36 -21.32 -29.24
CA ILE A 132 1.02 -21.74 -27.89
C ILE A 132 2.15 -22.57 -27.28
N VAL A 133 2.67 -22.12 -26.14
CA VAL A 133 3.72 -22.78 -25.37
C VAL A 133 3.17 -23.22 -24.01
N VAL A 134 3.24 -24.53 -23.75
CA VAL A 134 2.75 -25.15 -22.51
C VAL A 134 3.87 -25.90 -21.78
N PRO A 135 3.75 -26.20 -20.47
CA PRO A 135 4.89 -26.70 -19.71
C PRO A 135 5.19 -28.19 -19.94
N THR A 136 4.20 -29.01 -20.27
CA THR A 136 4.34 -30.48 -20.34
C THR A 136 3.68 -31.10 -21.57
N THR A 137 4.14 -32.29 -21.98
CA THR A 137 3.57 -33.08 -23.07
C THR A 137 2.06 -33.35 -22.90
N PRO A 138 1.55 -33.77 -21.73
CA PRO A 138 0.09 -33.93 -21.54
C PRO A 138 -0.71 -32.65 -21.82
N LEU A 139 -0.19 -31.49 -21.43
CA LEU A 139 -0.85 -30.20 -21.69
C LEU A 139 -0.80 -29.81 -23.17
N VAL A 140 0.23 -30.23 -23.92
CA VAL A 140 0.25 -30.08 -25.39
C VAL A 140 -0.94 -30.84 -25.98
N ILE A 141 -1.10 -32.12 -25.61
CA ILE A 141 -2.20 -32.98 -26.09
C ILE A 141 -3.56 -32.38 -25.73
N GLN A 142 -3.72 -31.89 -24.49
CA GLN A 142 -4.96 -31.27 -24.05
C GLN A 142 -5.27 -29.98 -24.84
N THR A 143 -4.26 -29.18 -25.13
CA THR A 143 -4.42 -27.92 -25.88
C THR A 143 -4.78 -28.20 -27.34
N ILE A 144 -4.17 -29.21 -27.97
CA ILE A 144 -4.52 -29.67 -29.33
C ILE A 144 -6.01 -30.03 -29.38
N ARG A 145 -6.49 -30.85 -28.45
CA ARG A 145 -7.91 -31.24 -28.39
C ARG A 145 -8.84 -30.04 -28.25
N LYS A 146 -8.48 -29.04 -27.44
CA LYS A 146 -9.25 -27.81 -27.29
C LYS A 146 -9.33 -27.02 -28.58
N VAL A 147 -8.20 -26.83 -29.27
CA VAL A 147 -8.14 -26.10 -30.55
C VAL A 147 -8.93 -26.83 -31.62
N GLN A 148 -8.77 -28.15 -31.76
CA GLN A 148 -9.54 -28.96 -32.71
C GLN A 148 -11.04 -28.89 -32.44
N ALA A 149 -11.48 -29.01 -31.18
CA ALA A 149 -12.89 -28.90 -30.84
C ALA A 149 -13.48 -27.52 -31.21
N ILE A 150 -12.70 -26.45 -31.07
CA ILE A 150 -13.11 -25.10 -31.49
C ILE A 150 -13.22 -25.01 -33.02
N ILE A 151 -12.24 -25.56 -33.74
CA ILE A 151 -12.23 -25.60 -35.22
C ILE A 151 -13.45 -26.38 -35.74
N GLU A 152 -13.71 -27.57 -35.21
CA GLU A 152 -14.85 -28.41 -35.59
C GLU A 152 -16.20 -27.72 -35.36
N ARG A 153 -16.39 -27.06 -34.21
CA ARG A 153 -17.63 -26.34 -33.89
C ARG A 153 -17.85 -25.10 -34.74
N THR A 154 -16.78 -24.44 -35.16
CA THR A 154 -16.85 -23.20 -35.94
C THR A 154 -16.90 -23.46 -37.44
N GLY A 155 -16.45 -24.62 -37.90
CA GLY A 155 -16.37 -24.99 -39.32
C GLY A 155 -15.29 -24.23 -40.09
N LEU A 156 -14.26 -23.73 -39.40
CA LEU A 156 -13.18 -22.94 -39.99
C LEU A 156 -12.09 -23.84 -40.57
N ASP A 157 -11.47 -23.40 -41.67
CA ASP A 157 -10.25 -24.00 -42.19
C ASP A 157 -9.03 -23.36 -41.53
N VAL A 158 -8.42 -24.06 -40.57
CA VAL A 158 -7.27 -23.58 -39.78
C VAL A 158 -6.19 -24.64 -39.76
N LYS A 159 -4.98 -24.28 -40.21
CA LYS A 159 -3.82 -25.17 -40.26
C LYS A 159 -3.15 -25.26 -38.90
N LEU A 160 -3.21 -26.43 -38.29
CA LEU A 160 -2.63 -26.71 -36.98
C LEU A 160 -1.34 -27.55 -37.11
N ALA A 161 -0.26 -27.07 -36.51
CA ALA A 161 0.99 -27.81 -36.31
C ALA A 161 1.28 -27.98 -34.82
N TYR A 162 1.82 -29.13 -34.41
CA TYR A 162 2.13 -29.40 -33.01
C TYR A 162 3.24 -30.41 -32.83
N TYR A 163 3.85 -30.43 -31.64
CA TYR A 163 4.85 -31.45 -31.30
C TYR A 163 4.73 -31.92 -29.86
N HIS A 164 4.70 -33.25 -29.67
CA HIS A 164 4.89 -33.88 -28.36
C HIS A 164 5.64 -35.21 -28.46
N GLY A 165 6.26 -35.65 -27.35
CA GLY A 165 7.11 -36.84 -27.33
C GLY A 165 6.42 -38.16 -27.72
N ASN A 166 5.10 -38.24 -27.51
CA ASN A 166 4.31 -39.47 -27.76
C ASN A 166 3.80 -39.64 -29.21
N LEU A 167 4.26 -38.80 -30.16
CA LEU A 167 3.81 -38.88 -31.56
C LEU A 167 4.30 -40.16 -32.26
N ARG A 168 3.46 -40.73 -33.13
CA ARG A 168 3.88 -41.82 -34.04
C ARG A 168 4.91 -41.30 -35.04
N LYS A 169 5.83 -42.15 -35.50
CA LYS A 169 6.96 -41.74 -36.37
C LYS A 169 6.52 -40.96 -37.62
N LYS A 170 5.52 -41.45 -38.34
CA LYS A 170 4.98 -40.80 -39.56
C LYS A 170 4.37 -39.42 -39.27
N GLU A 171 3.53 -39.34 -38.24
CA GLU A 171 2.88 -38.09 -37.83
C GLU A 171 3.90 -37.06 -37.34
N LYS A 172 4.94 -37.52 -36.64
CA LYS A 172 6.06 -36.68 -36.20
C LYS A 172 6.83 -36.06 -37.37
N GLU A 173 7.15 -36.86 -38.40
CA GLU A 173 7.82 -36.37 -39.61
C GLU A 173 6.96 -35.36 -40.36
N GLU A 174 5.65 -35.61 -40.50
CA GLU A 174 4.70 -34.68 -41.12
C GLU A 174 4.61 -33.35 -40.36
N MET A 175 4.42 -33.39 -39.03
CA MET A 175 4.32 -32.18 -38.22
C MET A 175 5.62 -31.36 -38.24
N LEU A 176 6.78 -32.02 -38.22
CA LEU A 176 8.07 -31.33 -38.33
C LEU A 176 8.24 -30.66 -39.71
N ALA A 177 7.84 -31.33 -40.79
CA ALA A 177 7.85 -30.73 -42.12
C ALA A 177 6.94 -29.50 -42.21
N LYS A 178 5.73 -29.55 -41.63
CA LYS A 178 4.84 -28.37 -41.53
C LYS A 178 5.49 -27.23 -40.76
N ILE A 179 6.13 -27.54 -39.62
CA ILE A 179 6.83 -26.55 -38.79
C ILE A 179 7.98 -25.89 -39.55
N GLU A 180 8.80 -26.69 -40.23
CA GLU A 180 9.96 -26.23 -41.00
C GLU A 180 9.56 -25.47 -42.26
N GLY A 181 8.47 -25.86 -42.92
CA GLY A 181 7.90 -25.16 -44.07
C GLY A 181 7.21 -23.86 -43.67
N GLY A 182 6.74 -23.73 -42.43
CA GLY A 182 5.91 -22.60 -42.00
C GLY A 182 4.44 -22.72 -42.42
N ASP A 183 3.99 -23.92 -42.79
CA ASP A 183 2.64 -24.22 -43.27
C ASP A 183 1.70 -24.53 -42.08
N TYR A 184 1.46 -23.49 -41.28
CA TYR A 184 0.54 -23.52 -40.15
C TYR A 184 0.07 -22.10 -39.80
N ASP A 185 -1.14 -22.02 -39.25
CA ASP A 185 -1.70 -20.83 -38.62
C ASP A 185 -1.48 -20.88 -37.10
N ILE A 186 -1.51 -22.08 -36.51
CA ILE A 186 -1.31 -22.29 -35.07
C ILE A 186 -0.22 -23.33 -34.85
N LEU A 187 0.77 -22.98 -34.02
CA LEU A 187 1.79 -23.90 -33.52
C LEU A 187 1.56 -24.21 -32.03
N ILE A 188 1.63 -25.48 -31.62
CA ILE A 188 1.53 -25.88 -30.20
C ILE A 188 2.72 -26.76 -29.79
N THR A 189 3.53 -26.31 -28.84
CA THR A 189 4.68 -27.10 -28.35
C THR A 189 4.91 -26.94 -26.85
N SER A 190 5.86 -27.72 -26.31
CA SER A 190 6.32 -27.55 -24.92
C SER A 190 7.43 -26.50 -24.81
N ALA A 191 7.55 -25.84 -23.66
CA ALA A 191 8.64 -24.90 -23.37
C ALA A 191 10.04 -25.51 -23.54
N GLN A 192 10.18 -26.82 -23.26
CA GLN A 192 11.43 -27.56 -23.46
C GLN A 192 11.73 -27.80 -24.94
N TRP A 193 10.69 -28.00 -25.77
CA TRP A 193 10.84 -28.16 -27.20
C TRP A 193 11.32 -26.86 -27.84
N LEU A 194 10.71 -25.72 -27.49
CA LEU A 194 11.20 -24.39 -27.91
C LEU A 194 12.68 -24.23 -27.56
N ALA A 195 13.05 -24.63 -26.34
CA ALA A 195 14.40 -24.40 -25.85
C ALA A 195 15.47 -25.18 -26.63
N ARG A 196 15.10 -26.34 -27.19
CA ARG A 196 16.00 -27.24 -27.93
C ARG A 196 16.02 -26.98 -29.43
N ASN A 197 14.89 -26.58 -30.01
CA ASN A 197 14.71 -26.56 -31.48
C ASN A 197 14.62 -25.14 -32.06
N PHE A 198 14.78 -24.09 -31.24
CA PHE A 198 14.67 -22.71 -31.70
C PHE A 198 15.60 -22.40 -32.89
N ASP A 199 16.90 -22.64 -32.73
CA ASP A 199 17.92 -22.21 -33.69
C ASP A 199 17.77 -22.88 -35.06
N GLU A 200 17.35 -24.14 -35.08
CA GLU A 200 17.20 -24.93 -36.32
C GLU A 200 15.81 -24.78 -36.97
N LYS A 201 14.74 -24.64 -36.17
CA LYS A 201 13.36 -24.79 -36.67
C LYS A 201 12.53 -23.52 -36.64
N LEU A 202 12.85 -22.57 -35.75
CA LEU A 202 12.03 -21.37 -35.53
C LEU A 202 12.77 -20.05 -35.72
N LYS A 203 14.10 -20.04 -35.79
CA LYS A 203 14.87 -18.81 -35.98
C LYS A 203 14.47 -18.13 -37.30
N GLY A 204 14.16 -16.84 -37.24
CA GLY A 204 13.68 -16.06 -38.39
C GLY A 204 12.17 -16.20 -38.69
N ARG A 205 11.42 -16.99 -37.91
CA ARG A 205 9.95 -17.03 -37.98
C ARG A 205 9.34 -15.89 -37.17
N HIS A 206 8.14 -15.45 -37.57
CA HIS A 206 7.36 -14.40 -36.92
C HIS A 206 5.99 -14.94 -36.50
N PHE A 207 5.52 -14.50 -35.33
CA PHE A 207 4.20 -14.81 -34.79
C PHE A 207 3.51 -13.53 -34.31
N ASP A 208 2.28 -13.32 -34.76
CA ASP A 208 1.41 -12.22 -34.35
C ASP A 208 0.91 -12.37 -32.90
N PHE A 209 0.79 -13.62 -32.44
CA PHE A 209 0.28 -13.94 -31.11
C PHE A 209 1.05 -15.08 -30.47
N ILE A 210 1.61 -14.86 -29.27
CA ILE A 210 2.24 -15.91 -28.47
C ILE A 210 1.51 -16.04 -27.14
N PHE A 211 1.01 -17.24 -26.84
CA PHE A 211 0.39 -17.58 -25.57
C PHE A 211 1.28 -18.55 -24.79
N VAL A 212 1.69 -18.16 -23.58
CA VAL A 212 2.49 -18.99 -22.67
C VAL A 212 1.65 -19.33 -21.44
N ASP A 213 1.34 -20.62 -21.28
CA ASP A 213 0.42 -21.11 -20.23
C ASP A 213 1.06 -21.20 -18.83
N ASP A 214 2.40 -21.33 -18.75
CA ASP A 214 3.13 -21.39 -17.48
C ASP A 214 4.48 -20.65 -17.55
N VAL A 215 4.60 -19.58 -16.77
CA VAL A 215 5.84 -18.78 -16.67
C VAL A 215 7.00 -19.60 -16.13
N ASP A 216 6.77 -20.41 -15.09
CA ASP A 216 7.88 -21.02 -14.34
C ASP A 216 8.63 -22.02 -15.22
N ALA A 217 7.93 -22.87 -15.96
CA ALA A 217 8.51 -23.78 -16.93
C ALA A 217 9.16 -23.04 -18.11
N PHE A 218 8.54 -21.95 -18.58
CA PHE A 218 9.08 -21.13 -19.66
C PHE A 218 10.42 -20.49 -19.27
N LEU A 219 10.54 -19.97 -18.05
CA LEU A 219 11.72 -19.28 -17.53
C LEU A 219 12.85 -20.20 -17.06
N LYS A 220 12.64 -21.53 -16.93
CA LYS A 220 13.71 -22.48 -16.62
C LYS A 220 14.88 -22.37 -17.59
N ALA A 221 14.62 -22.08 -18.86
CA ALA A 221 15.63 -21.73 -19.84
C ALA A 221 15.61 -20.21 -20.07
N SER A 222 16.53 -19.47 -19.45
CA SER A 222 16.55 -18.00 -19.48
C SER A 222 16.58 -17.39 -20.89
N LYS A 223 17.21 -18.09 -21.86
CA LYS A 223 17.22 -17.70 -23.29
C LYS A 223 15.84 -17.72 -23.95
N ASN A 224 14.84 -18.39 -23.36
CA ASN A 224 13.48 -18.39 -23.92
C ASN A 224 12.87 -16.98 -23.93
N ILE A 225 13.32 -16.08 -23.05
CA ILE A 225 12.92 -14.67 -23.07
C ILE A 225 13.32 -14.04 -24.41
N ASP A 226 14.60 -14.10 -24.74
CA ASP A 226 15.15 -13.59 -26.01
C ASP A 226 14.49 -14.27 -27.21
N ARG A 227 14.34 -15.60 -27.16
CA ARG A 227 13.68 -16.37 -28.24
C ARG A 227 12.25 -15.90 -28.48
N SER A 228 11.45 -15.68 -27.44
CA SER A 228 10.09 -15.15 -27.60
C SER A 228 10.09 -13.74 -28.19
N LEU A 229 11.01 -12.87 -27.78
CA LEU A 229 11.11 -11.51 -28.33
C LEU A 229 11.48 -11.54 -29.81
N LEU A 230 12.43 -12.40 -30.22
CA LEU A 230 12.78 -12.61 -31.62
C LEU A 230 11.57 -13.10 -32.44
N LEU A 231 10.81 -14.06 -31.90
CA LEU A 231 9.59 -14.58 -32.56
C LEU A 231 8.46 -13.56 -32.68
N LEU A 232 8.43 -12.55 -31.82
CA LEU A 232 7.48 -11.43 -31.90
C LEU A 232 7.92 -10.34 -32.89
N GLY A 233 9.12 -10.44 -33.49
CA GLY A 233 9.62 -9.46 -34.46
C GLY A 233 10.67 -8.49 -33.93
N PHE A 234 11.18 -8.64 -32.70
CA PHE A 234 12.33 -7.86 -32.24
C PHE A 234 13.64 -8.38 -32.82
N THR A 235 14.63 -7.49 -32.99
CA THR A 235 16.00 -7.87 -33.38
C THR A 235 16.92 -7.98 -32.15
N GLU A 236 18.04 -8.70 -32.30
CA GLU A 236 19.05 -8.78 -31.24
C GLU A 236 19.60 -7.40 -30.84
N GLU A 237 19.72 -6.46 -31.78
CA GLU A 237 20.14 -5.08 -31.52
C GLU A 237 19.17 -4.36 -30.58
N ILE A 238 17.86 -4.42 -30.87
CA ILE A 238 16.83 -3.77 -30.06
C ILE A 238 16.73 -4.40 -28.66
N ILE A 239 16.87 -5.73 -28.57
CA ILE A 239 16.96 -6.44 -27.29
C ILE A 239 18.18 -5.95 -26.50
N GLY A 240 19.32 -5.75 -27.17
CA GLY A 240 20.53 -5.18 -26.58
C GLY A 240 20.33 -3.77 -26.03
N LYS A 241 19.67 -2.88 -26.79
CA LYS A 241 19.32 -1.52 -26.32
C LYS A 241 18.42 -1.54 -25.09
N ALA A 242 17.41 -2.40 -25.08
CA ALA A 242 16.55 -2.59 -23.91
C ALA A 242 17.31 -3.12 -22.68
N TRP A 243 18.27 -4.02 -22.91
CA TRP A 243 19.16 -4.51 -21.85
C TRP A 243 20.02 -3.39 -21.26
N GLU A 244 20.54 -2.49 -22.11
CA GLU A 244 21.30 -1.34 -21.68
C GLU A 244 20.47 -0.37 -20.83
N ILE A 245 19.20 -0.10 -21.20
CA ILE A 245 18.27 0.69 -20.37
C ILE A 245 18.15 0.09 -18.96
N ILE A 246 18.04 -1.24 -18.84
CA ILE A 246 17.95 -1.92 -17.55
C ILE A 246 19.23 -1.73 -16.73
N ARG A 247 20.41 -1.74 -17.39
CA ARG A 247 21.71 -1.49 -16.76
C ARG A 247 21.84 -0.04 -16.27
N LEU A 248 21.47 0.94 -17.10
CA LEU A 248 21.48 2.36 -16.76
C LEU A 248 20.52 2.68 -15.61
N LYS A 249 19.28 2.16 -15.64
CA LYS A 249 18.31 2.33 -14.54
C LYS A 249 18.82 1.77 -13.21
N LYS A 250 19.59 0.68 -13.23
CA LYS A 250 20.24 0.13 -12.03
C LYS A 250 21.37 1.03 -11.51
N GLN A 251 22.17 1.61 -12.40
CA GLN A 251 23.20 2.58 -12.01
C GLN A 251 22.55 3.82 -11.38
N MET A 252 21.49 4.34 -12.00
CA MET A 252 20.70 5.46 -11.50
C MET A 252 20.17 5.20 -10.07
N ALA A 253 19.65 4.00 -9.82
CA ALA A 253 19.19 3.60 -8.49
C ALA A 253 20.31 3.58 -7.43
N ARG A 254 21.59 3.37 -7.80
CA ARG A 254 22.72 3.45 -6.87
C ARG A 254 23.02 4.91 -6.50
N TYR A 255 23.04 5.81 -7.47
CA TYR A 255 23.25 7.25 -7.23
C TYR A 255 22.12 7.87 -6.41
N LEU A 256 20.87 7.48 -6.65
CA LEU A 256 19.72 7.93 -5.84
C LEU A 256 19.89 7.60 -4.35
N ASN A 257 20.56 6.49 -4.03
CA ASN A 257 20.81 6.02 -2.66
C ASN A 257 22.18 6.46 -2.09
N GLY A 258 23.00 7.19 -2.86
CA GLY A 258 24.31 7.69 -2.44
C GLY A 258 24.31 9.18 -2.08
N ASN A 259 25.31 9.60 -1.31
CA ASN A 259 25.62 10.99 -0.94
C ASN A 259 26.86 11.45 -1.72
N SER A 260 26.71 11.76 -3.01
CA SER A 260 27.80 12.31 -3.85
C SER A 260 27.41 13.72 -4.31
N GLU A 261 28.38 14.63 -4.36
CA GLU A 261 28.18 16.03 -4.77
C GLU A 261 27.78 16.15 -6.25
N ASP A 262 28.24 15.25 -7.13
CA ASP A 262 27.92 15.23 -8.58
C ASP A 262 26.61 14.48 -8.91
N LYS A 263 25.77 14.21 -7.91
CA LYS A 263 24.59 13.35 -8.05
C LYS A 263 23.62 13.84 -9.12
N ASN A 264 23.33 15.14 -9.16
CA ASN A 264 22.30 15.66 -10.06
C ASN A 264 22.73 15.62 -11.52
N ASP A 265 23.99 15.96 -11.81
CA ASP A 265 24.53 15.95 -13.17
C ASP A 265 24.62 14.52 -13.72
N ARG A 266 25.10 13.57 -12.90
CA ARG A 266 25.10 12.14 -13.25
C ARG A 266 23.71 11.57 -13.48
N LEU A 267 22.72 11.98 -12.67
CA LEU A 267 21.33 11.56 -12.87
C LEU A 267 20.75 12.12 -14.18
N LYS A 268 21.11 13.36 -14.54
CA LYS A 268 20.70 13.99 -15.79
C LYS A 268 21.28 13.25 -17.01
N GLU A 269 22.59 12.99 -17.03
CA GLU A 269 23.27 12.21 -18.08
C GLU A 269 22.63 10.83 -18.28
N LEU A 270 22.36 10.12 -17.18
CA LEU A 270 21.74 8.79 -17.22
C LEU A 270 20.31 8.85 -17.77
N ASN A 271 19.52 9.87 -17.40
CA ASN A 271 18.16 10.04 -17.90
C ASN A 271 18.15 10.33 -19.41
N GLU A 272 19.01 11.24 -19.89
CA GLU A 272 19.11 11.56 -21.31
C GLU A 272 19.50 10.33 -22.15
N ALA A 273 20.44 9.51 -21.66
CA ALA A 273 20.82 8.26 -22.30
C ALA A 273 19.66 7.24 -22.36
N ILE A 274 18.91 7.12 -21.26
CA ILE A 274 17.72 6.24 -21.22
C ILE A 274 16.65 6.71 -22.20
N GLU A 275 16.34 8.01 -22.21
CA GLU A 275 15.32 8.58 -23.11
C GLU A 275 15.68 8.40 -24.59
N LYS A 276 16.97 8.54 -24.94
CA LYS A 276 17.43 8.30 -26.31
C LYS A 276 17.17 6.85 -26.73
N LEU A 277 17.58 5.88 -25.91
CA LEU A 277 17.37 4.46 -26.21
C LEU A 277 15.87 4.11 -26.25
N GLN A 278 15.04 4.69 -25.38
CA GLN A 278 13.59 4.49 -25.41
C GLN A 278 12.95 5.02 -26.69
N ARG A 279 13.39 6.19 -27.17
CA ARG A 279 12.93 6.76 -28.46
C ARG A 279 13.25 5.85 -29.64
N GLU A 280 14.46 5.29 -29.68
CA GLU A 280 14.87 4.35 -30.73
C GLU A 280 14.02 3.07 -30.72
N ILE A 281 13.70 2.53 -29.54
CA ILE A 281 12.83 1.35 -29.40
C ILE A 281 11.40 1.65 -29.87
N GLU A 282 10.83 2.81 -29.50
CA GLU A 282 9.49 3.20 -29.93
C GLU A 282 9.42 3.55 -31.41
N GLU A 283 10.48 4.08 -32.01
CA GLU A 283 10.57 4.23 -33.47
C GLU A 283 10.63 2.88 -34.18
N PHE A 284 11.40 1.92 -33.65
CA PHE A 284 11.43 0.55 -34.18
C PHE A 284 10.06 -0.11 -34.13
N LYS A 285 9.36 -0.06 -32.97
CA LYS A 285 8.03 -0.65 -32.80
C LYS A 285 6.97 -0.03 -33.73
N ARG A 286 7.09 1.24 -34.09
CA ARG A 286 6.16 1.91 -35.03
C ARG A 286 6.39 1.51 -36.49
N LYS A 287 7.62 1.14 -36.86
CA LYS A 287 8.01 0.78 -38.23
C LYS A 287 7.91 -0.72 -38.53
N ASN A 288 7.87 -1.56 -37.50
CA ASN A 288 7.88 -3.02 -37.63
C ASN A 288 6.58 -3.59 -37.10
N ASP A 289 6.15 -4.72 -37.68
CA ASP A 289 5.03 -5.49 -37.14
C ASP A 289 5.52 -6.28 -35.92
N ILE A 290 4.99 -5.93 -34.75
CA ILE A 290 5.37 -6.55 -33.48
C ILE A 290 4.17 -7.34 -32.96
N GLY A 291 4.38 -8.64 -32.80
CA GLY A 291 3.37 -9.54 -32.26
C GLY A 291 3.03 -9.25 -30.80
N ILE A 292 1.95 -9.85 -30.33
CA ILE A 292 1.44 -9.72 -28.97
C ILE A 292 1.75 -10.98 -28.16
N MET A 293 2.19 -10.79 -26.92
CA MET A 293 2.44 -11.87 -25.98
C MET A 293 1.47 -11.84 -24.79
N ILE A 294 0.89 -13.00 -24.50
CA ILE A 294 0.20 -13.27 -23.24
C ILE A 294 0.98 -14.34 -22.48
N ILE A 295 1.22 -14.08 -21.20
CA ILE A 295 1.90 -15.04 -20.32
C ILE A 295 1.15 -15.21 -19.00
N ALA A 296 0.75 -16.44 -18.67
CA ALA A 296 0.00 -16.73 -17.45
C ALA A 296 0.94 -16.75 -16.22
N SER A 297 0.64 -15.92 -15.22
CA SER A 297 1.53 -15.56 -14.10
C SER A 297 2.13 -16.75 -13.33
N ALA A 298 3.34 -16.56 -12.79
CA ALA A 298 4.09 -17.58 -12.05
C ALA A 298 3.46 -18.02 -10.72
N THR A 299 3.58 -19.31 -10.40
CA THR A 299 3.37 -19.85 -9.03
C THR A 299 4.60 -19.60 -8.14
N GLY A 300 5.78 -19.48 -8.75
CA GLY A 300 7.04 -19.08 -8.11
C GLY A 300 7.33 -17.57 -8.20
N SER A 301 8.36 -17.11 -7.48
CA SER A 301 8.91 -15.77 -7.74
C SER A 301 9.74 -15.81 -9.01
N ALA A 302 9.30 -15.18 -10.10
CA ALA A 302 10.14 -14.98 -11.27
C ALA A 302 11.39 -14.17 -10.86
N ARG A 303 12.58 -14.77 -10.96
CA ARG A 303 13.88 -14.19 -10.56
C ARG A 303 14.76 -14.00 -11.80
N GLY A 304 15.65 -13.01 -11.73
CA GLY A 304 16.59 -12.67 -12.80
C GLY A 304 16.26 -11.35 -13.48
N ASP A 305 17.28 -10.62 -13.91
CA ASP A 305 17.08 -9.30 -14.53
C ASP A 305 16.58 -9.38 -15.98
N ARG A 306 16.84 -10.50 -16.68
CA ARG A 306 16.49 -10.68 -18.10
C ARG A 306 14.99 -10.62 -18.36
N ILE A 307 14.15 -10.98 -17.39
CA ILE A 307 12.69 -10.84 -17.49
C ILE A 307 12.22 -9.39 -17.61
N LYS A 308 13.04 -8.42 -17.18
CA LYS A 308 12.72 -6.98 -17.31
C LYS A 308 12.74 -6.53 -18.77
N LEU A 309 13.24 -7.33 -19.71
CA LEU A 309 13.14 -7.05 -21.14
C LEU A 309 11.67 -6.91 -21.59
N TYR A 310 10.77 -7.75 -21.07
CA TYR A 310 9.34 -7.62 -21.36
C TYR A 310 8.77 -6.27 -20.91
N ARG A 311 9.29 -5.70 -19.82
CA ARG A 311 8.87 -4.37 -19.38
C ARG A 311 9.29 -3.28 -20.36
N GLU A 312 10.55 -3.32 -20.80
CA GLU A 312 11.09 -2.27 -21.67
C GLU A 312 10.60 -2.40 -23.12
N LEU A 313 10.32 -3.62 -23.61
CA LEU A 313 9.89 -3.87 -24.99
C LEU A 313 8.38 -4.01 -25.15
N LEU A 314 7.72 -4.71 -24.22
CA LEU A 314 6.30 -5.10 -24.30
C LEU A 314 5.40 -4.36 -23.28
N GLY A 315 5.96 -3.59 -22.35
CA GLY A 315 5.21 -2.74 -21.42
C GLY A 315 4.64 -3.42 -20.17
N PHE A 316 5.00 -4.68 -19.89
CA PHE A 316 4.51 -5.42 -18.71
C PHE A 316 5.62 -6.11 -17.90
N GLU A 317 5.44 -6.20 -16.58
CA GLU A 317 6.28 -7.02 -15.69
C GLU A 317 5.49 -8.25 -15.22
N VAL A 318 6.10 -9.43 -15.32
CA VAL A 318 5.49 -10.66 -14.80
C VAL A 318 5.41 -10.62 -13.26
N GLY A 319 4.19 -10.51 -12.74
CA GLY A 319 3.89 -10.68 -11.31
C GLY A 319 3.99 -12.14 -10.87
N SER A 320 4.11 -12.38 -9.56
CA SER A 320 3.96 -13.73 -9.02
C SER A 320 2.64 -13.80 -8.28
N GLY A 321 1.76 -14.70 -8.73
CA GLY A 321 0.48 -14.99 -8.10
C GLY A 321 0.65 -15.78 -6.80
N ARG A 322 1.52 -15.33 -5.90
CA ARG A 322 1.48 -15.77 -4.50
C ARG A 322 0.17 -15.26 -3.92
N SER A 323 -0.89 -15.99 -4.19
CA SER A 323 -2.11 -15.92 -3.43
C SER A 323 -1.75 -16.37 -2.02
N ALA A 324 -1.38 -15.41 -1.17
CA ALA A 324 -1.49 -15.56 0.26
C ALA A 324 -2.97 -15.59 0.70
N LEU A 325 -3.91 -15.56 -0.26
CA LEU A 325 -5.32 -15.78 0.00
C LEU A 325 -5.53 -17.25 0.33
N ARG A 326 -5.89 -17.49 1.58
CA ARG A 326 -6.24 -18.78 2.16
C ARG A 326 -7.53 -18.55 2.93
N ASN A 327 -8.56 -19.33 2.62
CA ASN A 327 -9.80 -19.42 3.40
C ASN A 327 -9.80 -20.77 4.13
N VAL A 328 -8.89 -20.91 5.10
CA VAL A 328 -8.72 -22.14 5.86
C VAL A 328 -9.05 -21.83 7.31
N VAL A 329 -9.89 -22.68 7.91
CA VAL A 329 -10.05 -22.71 9.36
C VAL A 329 -8.88 -23.52 9.91
N ASP A 330 -7.97 -22.85 10.61
CA ASP A 330 -6.84 -23.50 11.26
C ASP A 330 -7.25 -23.90 12.68
N SER A 331 -7.11 -25.19 12.98
CA SER A 331 -7.47 -25.78 14.26
C SER A 331 -6.37 -26.65 14.81
N TYR A 332 -6.43 -26.90 16.12
CA TYR A 332 -5.45 -27.72 16.81
C TYR A 332 -6.09 -28.66 17.82
N LEU A 333 -5.38 -29.74 18.12
CA LEU A 333 -5.79 -30.73 19.11
C LEU A 333 -4.59 -31.09 20.00
N LYS A 334 -4.79 -31.12 21.31
CA LYS A 334 -3.74 -31.57 22.26
C LYS A 334 -3.84 -33.10 22.40
N PRO A 335 -2.80 -33.87 22.08
CA PRO A 335 -2.87 -35.32 22.05
C PRO A 335 -3.13 -35.89 23.44
N SER A 336 -4.17 -36.72 23.56
CA SER A 336 -4.52 -37.50 24.77
C SER A 336 -4.23 -39.01 24.63
N LYS A 337 -3.78 -39.44 23.44
CA LYS A 337 -3.51 -40.83 23.03
C LYS A 337 -2.37 -40.84 22.02
N ASP A 338 -2.00 -42.02 21.50
CA ASP A 338 -1.04 -42.11 20.40
C ASP A 338 -1.49 -41.28 19.18
N VAL A 339 -0.53 -40.66 18.49
CA VAL A 339 -0.82 -39.78 17.36
C VAL A 339 -1.53 -40.53 16.22
N LYS A 340 -1.21 -41.81 15.99
CA LYS A 340 -1.86 -42.62 14.94
C LYS A 340 -3.34 -42.85 15.23
N GLU A 341 -3.70 -43.01 16.51
CA GLU A 341 -5.10 -43.14 16.96
C GLU A 341 -5.87 -41.83 16.78
N HIS A 342 -5.24 -40.69 17.11
CA HIS A 342 -5.84 -39.37 16.85
C HIS A 342 -6.08 -39.13 15.36
N VAL A 343 -5.14 -39.52 14.49
CA VAL A 343 -5.34 -39.46 13.04
C VAL A 343 -6.52 -40.33 12.63
N GLU A 344 -6.62 -41.57 13.12
CA GLU A 344 -7.78 -42.44 12.86
C GLU A 344 -9.11 -41.77 13.25
N GLU A 345 -9.22 -41.23 14.47
CA GLU A 345 -10.45 -40.57 14.95
C GLU A 345 -10.81 -39.36 14.08
N LEU A 346 -9.83 -38.55 13.68
CA LEU A 346 -10.02 -37.41 12.79
C LEU A 346 -10.51 -37.86 11.41
N LEU A 347 -9.90 -38.88 10.80
CA LEU A 347 -10.33 -39.37 9.48
C LEU A 347 -11.77 -39.91 9.51
N ARG A 348 -12.19 -40.58 10.59
CA ARG A 348 -13.59 -41.02 10.76
C ARG A 348 -14.58 -39.85 10.82
N LYS A 349 -14.21 -38.76 11.50
CA LYS A 349 -15.06 -37.55 11.64
C LYS A 349 -15.09 -36.69 10.38
N LEU A 350 -13.95 -36.53 9.71
CA LEU A 350 -13.78 -35.61 8.58
C LEU A 350 -14.21 -36.21 7.24
N GLY A 351 -14.22 -37.54 7.10
CA GLY A 351 -14.59 -38.23 5.86
C GLY A 351 -13.49 -38.18 4.80
N LYS A 352 -13.83 -38.30 3.51
CA LYS A 352 -12.83 -38.44 2.42
C LYS A 352 -12.11 -37.13 2.09
N GLY A 353 -11.04 -37.21 1.27
CA GLY A 353 -10.38 -36.03 0.69
C GLY A 353 -9.33 -35.38 1.58
N GLY A 354 -8.71 -36.16 2.47
CA GLY A 354 -7.73 -35.69 3.45
C GLY A 354 -6.27 -35.78 2.97
N LEU A 355 -5.49 -34.74 3.24
CA LEU A 355 -4.03 -34.76 3.13
C LEU A 355 -3.40 -34.88 4.52
N ILE A 356 -2.59 -35.91 4.76
CA ILE A 356 -1.90 -36.13 6.02
C ILE A 356 -0.43 -35.79 5.87
N PHE A 357 0.04 -34.85 6.69
CA PHE A 357 1.38 -34.31 6.68
C PHE A 357 2.16 -34.80 7.90
N VAL A 358 3.26 -35.51 7.62
CA VAL A 358 4.22 -35.97 8.64
C VAL A 358 5.37 -34.96 8.71
N PRO A 359 5.69 -34.38 9.89
CA PRO A 359 6.85 -33.51 10.06
C PRO A 359 8.18 -34.13 9.60
N ILE A 360 9.13 -33.27 9.21
CA ILE A 360 10.41 -33.70 8.63
C ILE A 360 11.24 -34.54 9.63
N ASP A 361 11.17 -34.18 10.91
CA ASP A 361 11.84 -34.86 12.02
C ASP A 361 11.31 -36.28 12.28
N GLN A 362 10.02 -36.55 12.02
CA GLN A 362 9.45 -37.90 12.08
C GLN A 362 9.83 -38.74 10.85
N GLY A 363 9.98 -38.10 9.68
CA GLY A 363 10.57 -38.71 8.49
C GLY A 363 9.65 -39.65 7.70
N LEU A 364 10.23 -40.30 6.68
CA LEU A 364 9.50 -41.18 5.76
C LEU A 364 9.13 -42.54 6.40
N SER A 365 9.94 -43.05 7.32
CA SER A 365 9.69 -44.30 8.03
C SER A 365 8.39 -44.25 8.83
N TYR A 366 8.17 -43.16 9.57
CA TYR A 366 6.91 -42.96 10.31
C TYR A 366 5.71 -42.81 9.36
N ALA A 367 5.89 -42.15 8.22
CA ALA A 367 4.84 -42.04 7.20
C ALA A 367 4.45 -43.40 6.60
N GLU A 368 5.42 -44.29 6.35
CA GLU A 368 5.17 -45.67 5.92
C GLU A 368 4.42 -46.48 6.99
N GLU A 369 4.85 -46.35 8.25
CA GLU A 369 4.21 -47.00 9.39
C GLU A 369 2.75 -46.55 9.57
N LEU A 370 2.49 -45.25 9.48
CA LEU A 370 1.14 -44.68 9.56
C LEU A 370 0.24 -45.17 8.42
N VAL A 371 0.76 -45.26 7.19
CA VAL A 371 0.01 -45.78 6.05
C VAL A 371 -0.38 -47.25 6.26
N ASN A 372 0.54 -48.08 6.76
CA ASN A 372 0.25 -49.48 7.04
C ASN A 372 -0.82 -49.62 8.13
N TYR A 373 -0.68 -48.88 9.24
CA TYR A 373 -1.67 -48.84 10.31
C TYR A 373 -3.07 -48.43 9.80
N LEU A 374 -3.17 -47.36 9.01
CA LEU A 374 -4.45 -46.89 8.47
C LEU A 374 -5.07 -47.89 7.47
N ARG A 375 -4.26 -48.61 6.69
CA ARG A 375 -4.77 -49.68 5.80
C ARG A 375 -5.34 -50.85 6.58
N GLU A 376 -4.68 -51.27 7.66
CA GLU A 376 -5.19 -52.32 8.56
C GLU A 376 -6.53 -51.93 9.20
N LYS A 377 -6.76 -50.64 9.44
CA LYS A 377 -8.03 -50.08 9.94
C LYS A 377 -9.10 -49.86 8.85
N GLY A 378 -8.81 -50.21 7.60
CA GLY A 378 -9.76 -50.18 6.48
C GLY A 378 -9.81 -48.85 5.71
N PHE A 379 -8.85 -47.94 5.88
CA PHE A 379 -8.81 -46.70 5.11
C PHE A 379 -8.12 -46.90 3.75
N ALA A 380 -8.72 -46.33 2.69
CA ALA A 380 -8.12 -46.29 1.36
C ALA A 380 -7.06 -45.17 1.30
N VAL A 381 -5.82 -45.49 1.66
CA VAL A 381 -4.71 -44.50 1.79
C VAL A 381 -3.49 -44.87 0.95
N GLU A 382 -2.84 -43.86 0.38
CA GLU A 382 -1.64 -43.98 -0.42
C GLU A 382 -0.49 -43.11 0.10
N LEU A 383 0.74 -43.65 0.03
CA LEU A 383 1.96 -42.92 0.36
C LEU A 383 2.46 -42.15 -0.87
N ALA A 384 2.48 -40.82 -0.76
CA ALA A 384 3.00 -39.94 -1.80
C ALA A 384 4.49 -39.63 -1.55
N SER A 385 5.35 -40.15 -2.42
CA SER A 385 6.80 -39.91 -2.40
C SER A 385 7.34 -39.66 -3.81
N SER A 386 8.57 -39.16 -3.93
CA SER A 386 9.24 -38.99 -5.22
C SER A 386 9.39 -40.30 -6.00
N LYS A 387 9.36 -41.45 -5.31
CA LYS A 387 9.45 -42.80 -5.88
C LYS A 387 8.10 -43.34 -6.35
N ASN A 388 6.98 -42.91 -5.75
CA ASN A 388 5.63 -43.41 -6.08
C ASN A 388 4.78 -42.35 -6.82
N LYS A 389 5.00 -42.21 -8.13
CA LYS A 389 4.27 -41.21 -8.96
C LYS A 389 2.78 -41.55 -9.17
N LYS A 390 2.39 -42.81 -9.00
CA LYS A 390 1.00 -43.29 -9.23
C LYS A 390 0.05 -42.98 -8.06
N ALA A 391 0.56 -42.69 -6.86
CA ALA A 391 -0.27 -42.37 -5.69
C ALA A 391 -1.22 -41.19 -5.96
N VAL A 392 -0.75 -40.16 -6.66
CA VAL A 392 -1.55 -38.98 -7.01
C VAL A 392 -2.64 -39.32 -8.01
N GLU A 393 -2.32 -40.10 -9.04
CA GLU A 393 -3.28 -40.54 -10.07
C GLU A 393 -4.40 -41.39 -9.45
N ARG A 394 -4.07 -42.29 -8.52
CA ARG A 394 -5.05 -43.11 -7.80
C ARG A 394 -5.99 -42.27 -6.92
N PHE A 395 -5.45 -41.26 -6.23
CA PHE A 395 -6.27 -40.32 -5.46
C PHE A 395 -7.18 -39.47 -6.36
N GLU A 396 -6.68 -39.01 -7.51
CA GLU A 396 -7.46 -38.26 -8.50
C GLU A 396 -8.61 -39.08 -9.10
N ASN A 397 -8.37 -40.38 -9.37
CA ASN A 397 -9.38 -41.30 -9.90
C ASN A 397 -10.40 -41.78 -8.84
N GLY A 398 -10.21 -41.43 -7.56
CA GLY A 398 -11.07 -41.89 -6.46
C GLY A 398 -10.78 -43.33 -5.99
N GLU A 399 -9.63 -43.91 -6.37
CA GLU A 399 -9.16 -45.21 -5.87
C GLU A 399 -8.57 -45.11 -4.45
N ALA A 400 -8.13 -43.91 -4.04
CA ALA A 400 -7.67 -43.61 -2.68
C ALA A 400 -8.42 -42.39 -2.13
N ASP A 401 -8.82 -42.45 -0.86
CA ASP A 401 -9.52 -41.38 -0.15
C ASP A 401 -8.58 -40.42 0.58
N TYR A 402 -7.32 -40.83 0.80
CA TYR A 402 -6.32 -40.10 1.59
C TYR A 402 -4.91 -40.19 0.99
N LEU A 403 -4.14 -39.11 1.13
CA LEU A 403 -2.70 -39.10 0.82
C LEU A 403 -1.88 -38.79 2.06
N VAL A 404 -0.88 -39.63 2.34
CA VAL A 404 0.11 -39.39 3.40
C VAL A 404 1.45 -39.03 2.77
N GLY A 405 2.15 -38.05 3.35
CA GLY A 405 3.54 -37.81 2.99
C GLY A 405 4.25 -36.82 3.90
N VAL A 406 5.56 -36.70 3.69
CA VAL A 406 6.42 -35.83 4.51
C VAL A 406 6.21 -34.36 4.14
N ALA A 407 6.01 -33.53 5.15
CA ALA A 407 5.81 -32.08 5.07
C ALA A 407 7.11 -31.36 4.69
N THR A 408 7.52 -31.50 3.42
CA THR A 408 8.65 -30.76 2.86
C THR A 408 8.13 -29.68 1.92
N TYR A 409 8.66 -28.47 1.99
CA TYR A 409 8.22 -27.34 1.14
C TYR A 409 8.21 -27.66 -0.38
N TYR A 410 9.11 -28.54 -0.84
CA TYR A 410 9.22 -28.99 -2.23
C TYR A 410 8.58 -30.36 -2.50
N GLY A 411 7.96 -30.99 -1.49
CA GLY A 411 7.32 -32.29 -1.61
C GLY A 411 6.17 -32.28 -2.62
N SER A 412 5.91 -33.44 -3.23
CA SER A 412 4.85 -33.62 -4.22
C SER A 412 3.47 -33.26 -3.67
N ILE A 413 3.18 -33.59 -2.42
CA ILE A 413 1.89 -33.26 -1.78
C ILE A 413 1.78 -31.80 -1.36
N VAL A 414 2.90 -31.14 -1.05
CA VAL A 414 2.94 -29.74 -0.60
C VAL A 414 2.89 -28.76 -1.78
N ARG A 415 3.52 -29.10 -2.92
CA ARG A 415 3.62 -28.20 -4.08
C ARG A 415 3.02 -28.75 -5.38
N GLY A 416 3.05 -30.06 -5.58
CA GLY A 416 2.72 -30.75 -6.84
C GLY A 416 1.26 -31.21 -7.00
N LEU A 417 0.37 -30.91 -6.05
CA LEU A 417 -1.05 -31.25 -6.10
C LEU A 417 -1.93 -30.02 -6.37
N ASP A 418 -2.84 -30.13 -7.35
CA ASP A 418 -3.84 -29.12 -7.70
C ASP A 418 -5.22 -29.75 -7.96
N LEU A 419 -5.81 -30.35 -6.92
CA LEU A 419 -7.10 -31.04 -6.98
C LEU A 419 -8.13 -30.37 -6.05
N PRO A 420 -8.54 -29.11 -6.32
CA PRO A 420 -9.38 -28.33 -5.41
C PRO A 420 -10.82 -28.85 -5.29
N HIS A 421 -11.28 -29.75 -6.17
CA HIS A 421 -12.59 -30.41 -6.08
C HIS A 421 -12.57 -31.65 -5.19
N LEU A 422 -11.40 -32.20 -4.84
CA LEU A 422 -11.25 -33.40 -4.00
C LEU A 422 -10.69 -33.08 -2.61
N ILE A 423 -9.70 -32.20 -2.53
CA ILE A 423 -8.97 -31.94 -1.27
C ILE A 423 -9.82 -31.07 -0.35
N ARG A 424 -10.28 -31.63 0.77
CA ARG A 424 -11.17 -30.96 1.74
C ARG A 424 -10.41 -30.38 2.93
N TYR A 425 -9.44 -31.13 3.45
CA TYR A 425 -8.75 -30.77 4.69
C TYR A 425 -7.32 -31.32 4.75
N ALA A 426 -6.53 -30.78 5.68
CA ALA A 426 -5.17 -31.19 5.98
C ALA A 426 -5.05 -31.57 7.46
N VAL A 427 -4.39 -32.69 7.74
CA VAL A 427 -4.06 -33.15 9.10
C VAL A 427 -2.55 -33.18 9.25
N PHE A 428 -2.03 -32.61 10.33
CA PHE A 428 -0.61 -32.66 10.67
C PHE A 428 -0.42 -33.53 11.91
N THR A 429 0.47 -34.53 11.82
CA THR A 429 0.78 -35.45 12.93
C THR A 429 1.66 -34.82 14.02
N GLY A 430 2.13 -33.60 13.78
CA GLY A 430 2.93 -32.79 14.71
C GLY A 430 3.14 -31.40 14.12
N VAL A 431 3.65 -30.47 14.91
CA VAL A 431 3.98 -29.10 14.46
C VAL A 431 5.12 -29.17 13.45
N PRO A 432 4.92 -28.70 12.19
CA PRO A 432 6.02 -28.63 11.23
C PRO A 432 7.15 -27.79 11.79
N LYS A 433 8.34 -28.36 11.92
CA LYS A 433 9.47 -27.73 12.58
C LYS A 433 10.80 -28.06 11.93
N PHE A 434 11.74 -27.14 12.10
CA PHE A 434 13.16 -27.37 11.87
C PHE A 434 13.82 -27.71 13.19
N ARG A 435 14.74 -28.66 13.14
CA ARG A 435 15.55 -29.09 14.28
C ARG A 435 17.02 -28.78 14.01
N PHE A 436 17.65 -28.02 14.90
CA PHE A 436 19.04 -27.55 14.77
C PHE A 436 19.89 -28.05 15.92
N SER A 437 21.00 -28.73 15.62
CA SER A 437 22.02 -28.98 16.65
C SER A 437 22.75 -27.67 16.98
N ILE A 438 22.99 -27.43 18.27
CA ILE A 438 23.77 -26.27 18.76
C ILE A 438 25.21 -26.28 18.22
N ASP A 439 25.76 -27.45 17.92
CA ASP A 439 27.14 -27.59 17.42
C ASP A 439 27.31 -27.11 15.96
N LEU A 440 26.19 -26.96 15.23
CA LEU A 440 26.16 -26.47 13.84
C LEU A 440 27.19 -27.20 12.95
N GLU A 441 27.16 -28.53 12.92
CA GLU A 441 28.13 -29.36 12.18
C GLU A 441 28.03 -29.18 10.65
N ARG A 442 26.81 -29.02 10.10
CA ARG A 442 26.55 -28.74 8.67
C ARG A 442 25.49 -27.64 8.48
N PRO A 443 25.83 -26.37 8.75
CA PRO A 443 24.89 -25.27 8.62
C PRO A 443 24.71 -24.89 7.15
N THR A 444 23.46 -24.67 6.74
CA THR A 444 23.14 -24.02 5.45
C THR A 444 22.86 -22.53 5.68
N ILE A 445 23.02 -21.69 4.65
CA ILE A 445 22.87 -20.23 4.75
C ILE A 445 21.51 -19.84 5.32
N TYR A 446 20.43 -20.40 4.78
CA TYR A 446 19.08 -20.07 5.23
C TYR A 446 18.78 -20.59 6.65
N ARG A 447 19.34 -21.74 7.02
CA ARG A 447 19.19 -22.31 8.36
C ARG A 447 19.89 -21.45 9.41
N ALA A 448 21.12 -21.02 9.14
CA ALA A 448 21.86 -20.19 10.09
C ALA A 448 21.24 -18.79 10.22
N LEU A 449 20.75 -18.19 9.12
CA LEU A 449 19.98 -16.94 9.18
C LEU A 449 18.69 -17.08 9.97
N GLY A 450 17.98 -18.20 9.81
CA GLY A 450 16.78 -18.50 10.59
C GLY A 450 17.09 -18.61 12.08
N LEU A 451 18.12 -19.38 12.42
CA LEU A 451 18.55 -19.55 13.81
C LEU A 451 19.00 -18.23 14.45
N LEU A 452 19.80 -17.42 13.73
CA LEU A 452 20.23 -16.11 14.21
C LEU A 452 19.04 -15.18 14.46
N GLY A 453 18.02 -15.21 13.61
CA GLY A 453 16.80 -14.41 13.79
C GLY A 453 16.03 -14.76 15.07
N GLU A 454 15.97 -16.04 15.44
CA GLU A 454 15.29 -16.48 16.66
C GLU A 454 16.14 -16.22 17.91
N VAL A 455 17.46 -16.40 17.84
CA VAL A 455 18.36 -16.23 18.99
C VAL A 455 18.57 -14.74 19.35
N MET A 456 18.40 -13.83 18.37
CA MET A 456 18.69 -12.40 18.49
C MET A 456 17.98 -11.69 19.66
N ASP A 457 16.77 -12.12 20.00
CA ASP A 457 15.97 -11.48 21.06
C ASP A 457 16.45 -11.87 22.48
N PHE A 458 17.33 -12.85 22.60
CA PHE A 458 17.86 -13.33 23.89
C PHE A 458 19.27 -12.83 24.21
N LEU A 459 19.87 -12.08 23.28
CA LEU A 459 21.22 -11.53 23.37
C LEU A 459 21.29 -10.27 24.22
N ASP A 460 22.46 -10.00 24.80
CA ASP A 460 22.78 -8.69 25.34
C ASP A 460 22.86 -7.62 24.23
N ASP A 461 22.88 -6.34 24.60
CA ASP A 461 22.84 -5.23 23.64
C ASP A 461 24.02 -5.18 22.67
N GLU A 462 25.18 -5.75 23.03
CA GLU A 462 26.38 -5.73 22.21
C GLU A 462 26.36 -6.86 21.17
N ASP A 463 26.10 -8.08 21.64
CA ASP A 463 25.89 -9.26 20.79
C ASP A 463 24.72 -9.05 19.84
N ARG A 464 23.62 -8.46 20.33
CA ARG A 464 22.45 -8.14 19.52
C ARG A 464 22.83 -7.24 18.34
N LYS A 465 23.57 -6.15 18.57
CA LYS A 465 24.02 -5.27 17.47
C LYS A 465 24.88 -6.01 16.44
N THR A 466 25.74 -6.91 16.89
CA THR A 466 26.58 -7.73 16.02
C THR A 466 25.75 -8.71 15.19
N ALA A 467 24.83 -9.44 15.84
CA ALA A 467 23.86 -10.32 15.21
C ALA A 467 23.03 -9.60 14.14
N GLU A 468 22.50 -8.41 14.47
CA GLU A 468 21.73 -7.58 13.56
C GLU A 468 22.52 -7.17 12.31
N LYS A 469 23.80 -6.81 12.48
CA LYS A 469 24.69 -6.42 11.40
C LYS A 469 25.01 -7.60 10.49
N LEU A 470 25.34 -8.77 11.06
CA LEU A 470 25.63 -10.00 10.31
C LEU A 470 24.39 -10.48 9.54
N HIS A 471 23.23 -10.54 10.21
CA HIS A 471 21.96 -10.91 9.60
C HIS A 471 21.63 -10.01 8.41
N ALA A 472 21.71 -8.68 8.58
CA ALA A 472 21.43 -7.71 7.52
C ALA A 472 22.43 -7.82 6.35
N ARG A 473 23.73 -7.96 6.64
CA ARG A 473 24.79 -8.07 5.64
C ARG A 473 24.62 -9.31 4.78
N LEU A 474 24.47 -10.49 5.38
CA LEU A 474 24.32 -11.74 4.64
C LEU A 474 23.02 -11.77 3.84
N ARG A 475 21.91 -11.34 4.45
CA ARG A 475 20.60 -11.28 3.78
C ARG A 475 20.61 -10.36 2.56
N ARG A 476 21.31 -9.22 2.63
CA ARG A 476 21.49 -8.29 1.50
C ARG A 476 22.27 -8.93 0.35
N LEU A 477 23.32 -9.69 0.67
CA LEU A 477 24.15 -10.36 -0.33
C LEU A 477 23.36 -11.46 -1.06
N ILE A 478 22.63 -12.31 -0.34
CA ILE A 478 21.93 -13.46 -0.94
C ILE A 478 20.60 -13.12 -1.63
N ARG A 479 20.07 -11.91 -1.42
CA ARG A 479 18.72 -11.50 -1.85
C ARG A 479 18.42 -11.78 -3.33
N ASN A 480 19.40 -11.62 -4.20
CA ASN A 480 19.24 -11.72 -5.66
C ASN A 480 19.89 -12.98 -6.25
N ILE A 481 20.44 -13.87 -5.42
CA ILE A 481 21.13 -15.07 -5.89
C ILE A 481 20.08 -16.16 -6.18
N PRO A 482 20.08 -16.79 -7.38
CA PRO A 482 19.27 -17.96 -7.65
C PRO A 482 19.59 -19.10 -6.68
N GLN A 483 18.59 -19.90 -6.31
CA GLN A 483 18.78 -20.94 -5.29
C GLN A 483 19.82 -22.00 -5.68
N PHE A 484 19.91 -22.36 -6.98
CA PHE A 484 20.91 -23.34 -7.43
C PHE A 484 22.35 -22.81 -7.29
N GLU A 485 22.58 -21.50 -7.37
CA GLU A 485 23.90 -20.93 -7.09
C GLU A 485 24.22 -20.95 -5.61
N LEU A 486 23.22 -20.72 -4.74
CA LEU A 486 23.40 -20.87 -3.30
C LEU A 486 23.72 -22.32 -2.91
N LEU A 487 23.05 -23.31 -3.53
CA LEU A 487 23.39 -24.72 -3.33
C LEU A 487 24.84 -25.01 -3.73
N LYS A 488 25.31 -24.50 -4.88
CA LYS A 488 26.72 -24.66 -5.27
C LYS A 488 27.69 -24.04 -4.27
N ILE A 489 27.34 -22.90 -3.66
CA ILE A 489 28.16 -22.27 -2.61
C ILE A 489 28.19 -23.14 -1.35
N GLU A 490 27.05 -23.73 -0.96
CA GLU A 490 26.93 -24.63 0.18
C GLU A 490 27.65 -25.99 -0.05
N GLU A 491 27.54 -26.57 -1.25
CA GLU A 491 28.25 -27.77 -1.69
C GLU A 491 29.76 -27.53 -1.72
N ALA A 492 30.21 -26.41 -2.28
CA ALA A 492 31.62 -26.04 -2.29
C ALA A 492 32.20 -25.87 -0.87
N LEU A 493 31.39 -25.39 0.09
CA LEU A 493 31.80 -25.34 1.50
C LEU A 493 31.90 -26.74 2.12
N ALA A 494 30.92 -27.61 1.85
CA ALA A 494 30.88 -28.97 2.39
C ALA A 494 32.02 -29.86 1.85
N GLU A 495 32.42 -29.63 0.59
CA GLU A 495 33.45 -30.40 -0.12
C GLU A 495 34.83 -29.73 -0.11
N GLY A 496 34.96 -28.51 0.44
CA GLY A 496 36.23 -27.77 0.50
C GLY A 496 36.75 -27.28 -0.86
N LEU A 497 35.85 -27.12 -1.85
CA LEU A 497 36.21 -26.74 -3.21
C LEU A 497 36.51 -25.23 -3.34
N PRO A 498 37.50 -24.83 -4.18
CA PRO A 498 37.78 -23.43 -4.45
C PRO A 498 36.64 -22.76 -5.22
N ILE A 499 36.21 -21.59 -4.75
CA ILE A 499 35.19 -20.76 -5.41
C ILE A 499 35.88 -19.69 -6.25
N GLU A 500 35.68 -19.70 -7.57
CA GLU A 500 36.36 -18.77 -8.49
C GLU A 500 35.77 -17.34 -8.47
N ASN A 501 34.48 -17.20 -8.17
CA ASN A 501 33.76 -15.91 -8.21
C ASN A 501 33.93 -15.11 -6.90
N ASP A 502 34.51 -13.91 -6.99
CA ASP A 502 34.78 -13.02 -5.84
C ASP A 502 33.52 -12.59 -5.06
N PHE A 503 32.37 -12.48 -5.73
CA PHE A 503 31.10 -12.22 -5.06
C PHE A 503 30.65 -13.41 -4.22
N HIS A 504 30.81 -14.64 -4.73
CA HIS A 504 30.49 -15.85 -3.99
C HIS A 504 31.44 -16.05 -2.79
N LYS A 505 32.73 -15.70 -2.92
CA LYS A 505 33.67 -15.63 -1.78
C LYS A 505 33.19 -14.67 -0.69
N THR A 506 32.70 -13.49 -1.09
CA THR A 506 32.16 -12.50 -0.14
C THR A 506 30.96 -13.05 0.64
N VAL A 507 30.04 -13.74 -0.04
CA VAL A 507 28.89 -14.41 0.60
C VAL A 507 29.38 -15.46 1.60
N LEU A 508 30.35 -16.28 1.20
CA LEU A 508 30.93 -17.34 2.03
C LEU A 508 31.57 -16.79 3.31
N ASN A 509 32.35 -15.72 3.20
CA ASN A 509 33.03 -15.12 4.36
C ASN A 509 32.04 -14.61 5.40
N VAL A 510 31.02 -13.86 4.96
CA VAL A 510 29.98 -13.36 5.88
C VAL A 510 29.16 -14.51 6.48
N PHE A 511 28.95 -15.59 5.73
CA PHE A 511 28.29 -16.78 6.25
C PHE A 511 29.14 -17.49 7.32
N ARG A 512 30.46 -17.61 7.13
CA ARG A 512 31.39 -18.14 8.14
C ARG A 512 31.41 -17.29 9.41
N GLU A 513 31.53 -15.96 9.27
CA GLU A 513 31.43 -15.00 10.38
C GLU A 513 30.15 -15.24 11.20
N LEU A 514 29.02 -15.45 10.53
CA LEU A 514 27.73 -15.70 11.17
C LEU A 514 27.69 -17.04 11.91
N VAL A 515 28.23 -18.12 11.33
CA VAL A 515 28.25 -19.44 11.97
C VAL A 515 29.15 -19.45 13.20
N GLU A 516 30.31 -18.79 13.12
CA GLU A 516 31.23 -18.64 14.26
C GLU A 516 30.55 -17.86 15.40
N PHE A 517 29.94 -16.71 15.08
CA PHE A 517 29.18 -15.93 16.04
C PHE A 517 28.07 -16.75 16.73
N LEU A 518 27.29 -17.51 15.96
CA LEU A 518 26.25 -18.38 16.52
C LEU A 518 26.82 -19.44 17.46
N ARG A 519 27.97 -20.04 17.13
CA ARG A 519 28.63 -21.04 17.99
C ARG A 519 29.14 -20.45 19.29
N GLU A 520 29.59 -19.20 19.30
CA GLU A 520 30.03 -18.51 20.51
C GLU A 520 28.84 -18.18 21.42
N VAL A 521 27.81 -17.55 20.85
CA VAL A 521 26.61 -17.13 21.56
C VAL A 521 25.82 -18.30 22.14
N LEU A 522 25.66 -19.39 21.37
CA LEU A 522 24.90 -20.56 21.83
C LEU A 522 25.64 -21.43 22.86
N LYS A 523 26.88 -21.08 23.21
CA LYS A 523 27.61 -21.67 24.36
C LYS A 523 27.45 -20.86 25.64
N LYS A 524 26.92 -19.63 25.58
CA LYS A 524 26.72 -18.79 26.76
C LYS A 524 25.53 -19.33 27.58
N GLU A 525 25.75 -19.58 28.87
CA GLU A 525 24.73 -20.18 29.76
C GLU A 525 23.50 -19.29 29.95
N ASP A 526 23.68 -17.98 30.00
CA ASP A 526 22.59 -17.00 30.14
C ASP A 526 21.66 -17.00 28.91
N VAL A 527 22.24 -17.11 27.70
CA VAL A 527 21.48 -17.21 26.45
C VAL A 527 20.69 -18.52 26.41
N LEU A 528 21.32 -19.65 26.76
CA LEU A 528 20.63 -20.94 26.82
C LEU A 528 19.51 -20.98 27.86
N ARG A 529 19.72 -20.35 29.02
CA ARG A 529 18.70 -20.24 30.06
C ARG A 529 17.50 -19.42 29.57
N ARG A 530 17.73 -18.25 28.97
CA ARG A 530 16.66 -17.40 28.41
C ARG A 530 15.89 -18.12 27.30
N LEU A 531 16.60 -18.84 26.41
CA LEU A 531 15.98 -19.68 25.38
C LEU A 531 15.13 -20.81 25.98
N ALA A 532 15.59 -21.43 27.07
CA ALA A 532 14.86 -22.49 27.76
C ALA A 532 13.62 -21.98 28.51
N GLU A 533 13.63 -20.73 29.00
CA GLU A 533 12.50 -20.08 29.66
C GLU A 533 11.47 -19.50 28.66
N ASP A 534 11.87 -19.28 27.39
CA ASP A 534 11.00 -18.71 26.36
C ASP A 534 9.80 -19.63 26.02
N PRO A 535 8.58 -19.07 25.85
CA PRO A 535 7.39 -19.84 25.53
C PRO A 535 7.23 -20.20 24.04
N PHE A 536 8.14 -19.76 23.16
CA PHE A 536 8.05 -19.90 21.70
C PHE A 536 9.19 -20.71 21.07
N VAL A 537 10.33 -20.87 21.76
CA VAL A 537 11.49 -21.66 21.32
C VAL A 537 11.66 -22.90 22.19
N SER A 538 11.79 -24.07 21.55
CA SER A 538 11.99 -25.35 22.25
C SER A 538 13.46 -25.75 22.24
N LEU A 539 13.98 -26.11 23.41
CA LEU A 539 15.33 -26.65 23.57
C LEU A 539 15.23 -28.09 24.10
N VAL A 540 15.70 -29.05 23.31
CA VAL A 540 15.58 -30.49 23.58
C VAL A 540 16.96 -31.13 23.65
N LYS A 541 17.16 -32.05 24.59
CA LYS A 541 18.40 -32.84 24.70
C LYS A 541 18.12 -34.29 24.30
N GLU A 542 18.80 -34.77 23.27
CA GLU A 542 18.73 -36.17 22.81
C GLU A 542 20.14 -36.69 22.55
N GLU A 543 20.42 -37.93 22.95
CA GLU A 543 21.72 -38.59 22.76
C GLU A 543 22.94 -37.74 23.22
N GLY A 544 22.76 -36.92 24.24
CA GLY A 544 23.80 -36.03 24.77
C GLY A 544 24.02 -34.72 24.01
N LYS A 545 23.32 -34.50 22.89
CA LYS A 545 23.38 -33.26 22.09
C LYS A 545 22.16 -32.38 22.34
N TRP A 546 22.38 -31.06 22.32
CA TRP A 546 21.31 -30.08 22.44
C TRP A 546 20.79 -29.67 21.06
N PHE A 547 19.47 -29.60 20.95
CA PHE A 547 18.75 -29.21 19.76
C PHE A 547 17.81 -28.05 20.03
N ILE A 548 17.78 -27.09 19.12
CA ILE A 548 16.79 -26.01 19.08
C ILE A 548 15.74 -26.37 18.03
N GLU A 549 14.48 -26.38 18.42
CA GLU A 549 13.35 -26.61 17.50
C GLU A 549 12.60 -25.30 17.25
N ILE A 550 12.39 -25.00 15.96
CA ILE A 550 11.76 -23.76 15.48
C ILE A 550 10.67 -24.12 14.47
N PRO A 551 9.50 -23.46 14.46
CA PRO A 551 8.41 -23.78 13.54
C PRO A 551 8.77 -23.54 12.05
N ASP A 552 8.41 -24.49 11.17
CA ASP A 552 8.45 -24.34 9.71
C ASP A 552 7.13 -23.77 9.17
N VAL A 553 6.97 -22.47 9.39
CA VAL A 553 5.78 -21.70 8.99
C VAL A 553 5.55 -21.74 7.48
N ARG A 554 6.62 -21.81 6.67
CA ARG A 554 6.48 -21.80 5.19
C ARG A 554 5.84 -23.09 4.69
N THR A 555 6.27 -24.22 5.22
CA THR A 555 5.67 -25.51 4.88
C THR A 555 4.22 -25.58 5.35
N TYR A 556 3.92 -25.11 6.58
CA TYR A 556 2.56 -25.09 7.09
C TYR A 556 1.60 -24.28 6.20
N ILE A 557 1.96 -23.04 5.84
CA ILE A 557 1.15 -22.20 4.92
C ILE A 557 0.92 -22.89 3.58
N GLN A 558 1.98 -23.49 3.02
CA GLN A 558 1.93 -24.08 1.68
C GLN A 558 1.09 -25.36 1.65
N ALA A 559 1.21 -26.20 2.68
CA ALA A 559 0.44 -27.42 2.85
C ALA A 559 -1.05 -27.13 3.09
N THR A 560 -1.36 -26.26 4.06
CA THR A 560 -2.76 -25.85 4.33
C THR A 560 -3.40 -25.14 3.14
N GLY A 561 -2.65 -24.34 2.37
CA GLY A 561 -3.10 -23.73 1.12
C GLY A 561 -3.45 -24.74 0.01
N ARG A 562 -3.23 -26.04 0.19
CA ARG A 562 -3.77 -27.08 -0.72
C ARG A 562 -5.25 -27.32 -0.51
N THR A 563 -5.75 -27.07 0.70
CA THR A 563 -7.15 -27.25 1.08
C THR A 563 -8.03 -26.06 0.70
N SER A 564 -7.44 -24.95 0.29
CA SER A 564 -8.15 -23.73 -0.08
C SER A 564 -7.51 -23.11 -1.30
N ARG A 565 -8.27 -23.01 -2.39
CA ARG A 565 -7.80 -22.46 -3.66
C ARG A 565 -8.78 -21.43 -4.18
N LEU A 566 -8.21 -20.40 -4.78
CA LEU A 566 -8.98 -19.41 -5.52
C LEU A 566 -9.48 -20.08 -6.81
N PHE A 567 -10.80 -20.11 -6.98
CA PHE A 567 -11.46 -20.68 -8.13
C PHE A 567 -12.48 -19.68 -8.68
N ALA A 568 -13.10 -20.13 -9.75
CA ALA A 568 -14.22 -19.52 -10.43
C ALA A 568 -15.32 -18.92 -9.55
N GLY A 569 -15.50 -19.22 -8.25
CA GLY A 569 -16.57 -18.70 -7.39
C GLY A 569 -16.10 -18.05 -6.08
N GLY A 570 -14.82 -17.69 -6.00
CA GLY A 570 -14.17 -17.19 -4.79
C GLY A 570 -13.07 -18.11 -4.29
N ILE A 571 -12.75 -18.06 -3.00
CA ILE A 571 -11.72 -18.91 -2.39
C ILE A 571 -12.42 -20.07 -1.69
N THR A 572 -12.11 -21.31 -2.09
CA THR A 572 -12.73 -22.48 -1.44
C THR A 572 -12.41 -22.50 0.04
N LYS A 573 -13.40 -22.82 0.86
CA LYS A 573 -13.18 -23.11 2.27
C LYS A 573 -12.38 -24.42 2.43
N GLY A 574 -11.50 -24.45 3.41
CA GLY A 574 -10.74 -25.63 3.81
C GLY A 574 -10.55 -25.70 5.31
N LEU A 575 -10.10 -26.85 5.80
CA LEU A 575 -9.81 -27.10 7.22
C LEU A 575 -8.37 -27.59 7.37
N SER A 576 -7.67 -27.08 8.38
CA SER A 576 -6.41 -27.63 8.86
C SER A 576 -6.56 -28.07 10.30
N VAL A 577 -6.14 -29.29 10.61
CA VAL A 577 -6.09 -29.83 11.97
C VAL A 577 -4.64 -30.15 12.31
N LEU A 578 -4.12 -29.52 13.36
CA LEU A 578 -2.76 -29.69 13.84
C LEU A 578 -2.73 -30.42 15.18
N ILE A 579 -2.13 -31.61 15.24
CA ILE A 579 -1.88 -32.29 16.51
C ILE A 579 -0.65 -31.65 17.15
N VAL A 580 -0.81 -31.12 18.37
CA VAL A 580 0.25 -30.37 19.07
C VAL A 580 1.16 -31.34 19.80
N ASP A 581 2.28 -31.69 19.18
CA ASP A 581 3.33 -32.52 19.77
C ASP A 581 4.34 -31.73 20.63
N ASN A 582 4.48 -30.43 20.39
CA ASN A 582 5.30 -29.51 21.19
C ASN A 582 4.62 -28.15 21.36
N GLU A 583 4.27 -27.80 22.60
CA GLU A 583 3.52 -26.57 22.92
C GLU A 583 4.31 -25.28 22.64
N LYS A 584 5.63 -25.28 22.88
CA LYS A 584 6.47 -24.10 22.61
C LYS A 584 6.57 -23.82 21.11
N VAL A 585 6.83 -24.85 20.32
CA VAL A 585 6.93 -24.73 18.86
C VAL A 585 5.58 -24.35 18.25
N PHE A 586 4.48 -24.87 18.79
CA PHE A 586 3.12 -24.46 18.44
C PHE A 586 2.88 -22.96 18.69
N ASN A 587 3.21 -22.47 19.89
CA ASN A 587 3.10 -21.05 20.21
C ASN A 587 3.94 -20.20 19.25
N GLY A 588 5.16 -20.65 18.93
CA GLY A 588 6.02 -20.03 17.92
C GLY A 588 5.37 -19.97 16.54
N LEU A 589 4.74 -21.07 16.09
CA LEU A 589 4.01 -21.13 14.81
C LEU A 589 2.86 -20.12 14.80
N VAL A 590 2.03 -20.11 15.84
CA VAL A 590 0.88 -19.19 15.98
C VAL A 590 1.36 -17.74 15.95
N ARG A 591 2.38 -17.41 16.74
CA ARG A 591 3.00 -16.07 16.78
C ARG A 591 3.47 -15.62 15.40
N GLN A 592 4.23 -16.46 14.72
CA GLN A 592 4.75 -16.17 13.39
C GLN A 592 3.68 -16.09 12.30
N MET A 593 2.59 -16.85 12.44
CA MET A 593 1.43 -16.80 11.55
C MET A 593 0.67 -15.48 11.74
N ARG A 594 0.44 -15.03 12.98
CA ARG A 594 -0.21 -13.73 13.28
C ARG A 594 0.55 -12.54 12.67
N TRP A 595 1.89 -12.57 12.70
CA TRP A 595 2.69 -11.52 12.06
C TRP A 595 2.54 -11.46 10.54
N ARG A 596 2.25 -12.59 9.90
CA ARG A 596 2.08 -12.70 8.44
C ARG A 596 0.63 -12.51 7.98
N PHE A 597 -0.30 -12.95 8.83
CA PHE A 597 -1.73 -12.94 8.61
C PHE A 597 -2.38 -12.36 9.86
N THR A 598 -2.69 -11.06 9.82
CA THR A 598 -3.26 -10.34 10.97
C THR A 598 -4.57 -10.96 11.48
N GLU A 599 -5.34 -11.61 10.61
CA GLU A 599 -6.60 -12.29 10.92
C GLU A 599 -6.43 -13.77 11.30
N PHE A 600 -5.20 -14.28 11.38
CA PHE A 600 -4.97 -15.67 11.72
C PHE A 600 -5.39 -15.96 13.15
N LYS A 601 -6.26 -16.97 13.29
CA LYS A 601 -6.66 -17.55 14.57
C LYS A 601 -6.48 -19.06 14.48
N MET A 602 -5.99 -19.64 15.57
CA MET A 602 -5.87 -21.07 15.74
C MET A 602 -6.92 -21.47 16.78
N VAL A 603 -7.93 -22.24 16.38
CA VAL A 603 -9.10 -22.58 17.22
C VAL A 603 -8.99 -24.01 17.74
N PRO A 604 -9.34 -24.31 19.00
CA PRO A 604 -9.45 -25.69 19.46
C PRO A 604 -10.39 -26.50 18.57
N PHE A 605 -10.00 -27.72 18.17
CA PHE A 605 -10.79 -28.54 17.26
C PHE A 605 -12.19 -28.87 17.84
N GLU A 606 -12.29 -29.00 19.16
CA GLU A 606 -13.52 -29.30 19.89
C GLU A 606 -14.52 -28.14 19.89
N GLU A 607 -14.07 -26.89 19.67
CA GLU A 607 -14.93 -25.70 19.62
C GLU A 607 -15.52 -25.46 18.22
N LEU A 608 -15.14 -26.27 17.22
CA LEU A 608 -15.63 -26.12 15.86
C LEU A 608 -17.04 -26.68 15.70
N ASP A 609 -17.91 -25.90 15.05
CA ASP A 609 -19.14 -26.41 14.42
C ASP A 609 -18.78 -27.21 13.17
N LEU A 610 -18.40 -28.48 13.38
CA LEU A 610 -17.82 -29.34 12.35
C LEU A 610 -18.82 -29.66 11.24
N GLU A 611 -20.09 -29.88 11.57
CA GLU A 611 -21.13 -30.20 10.58
C GLU A 611 -21.34 -29.03 9.62
N LYS A 612 -21.49 -27.81 10.15
CA LYS A 612 -21.62 -26.61 9.32
C LYS A 612 -20.38 -26.38 8.47
N LEU A 613 -19.19 -26.53 9.06
CA LEU A 613 -17.93 -26.33 8.35
C LEU A 613 -17.74 -27.32 7.20
N LEU A 614 -17.96 -28.62 7.43
CA LEU A 614 -17.84 -29.65 6.41
C LEU A 614 -18.87 -29.45 5.30
N LYS A 615 -20.11 -29.07 5.64
CA LYS A 615 -21.15 -28.74 4.67
C LYS A 615 -20.72 -27.59 3.74
N GLU A 616 -20.19 -26.50 4.31
CA GLU A 616 -19.68 -25.37 3.51
C GLU A 616 -18.50 -25.79 2.61
N ILE A 617 -17.59 -26.62 3.12
CA ILE A 617 -16.47 -27.17 2.33
C ILE A 617 -16.99 -28.01 1.17
N ASP A 618 -17.97 -28.88 1.42
CA ASP A 618 -18.54 -29.80 0.42
C ASP A 618 -19.33 -29.06 -0.66
N GLU A 619 -20.12 -28.07 -0.28
CA GLU A 619 -20.80 -27.17 -1.22
C GLU A 619 -19.79 -26.46 -2.13
N ASP A 620 -18.66 -26.00 -1.59
CA ASP A 620 -17.58 -25.41 -2.37
C ASP A 620 -16.93 -26.43 -3.32
N ARG A 621 -16.69 -27.67 -2.86
CA ARG A 621 -16.14 -28.73 -3.73
C ARG A 621 -17.08 -29.08 -4.87
N GLU A 622 -18.37 -29.18 -4.59
CA GLU A 622 -19.38 -29.46 -5.61
C GLU A 622 -19.48 -28.31 -6.62
N LYS A 623 -19.47 -27.04 -6.16
CA LYS A 623 -19.39 -25.88 -7.08
C LYS A 623 -18.17 -25.96 -7.98
N VAL A 624 -16.97 -26.23 -7.42
CA VAL A 624 -15.74 -26.37 -8.21
C VAL A 624 -15.88 -27.50 -9.22
N LYS A 625 -16.42 -28.65 -8.81
CA LYS A 625 -16.63 -29.81 -9.68
C LYS A 625 -17.58 -29.48 -10.84
N LEU A 626 -18.72 -28.85 -10.56
CA LEU A 626 -19.69 -28.41 -11.57
C LEU A 626 -19.10 -27.40 -12.56
N VAL A 627 -18.25 -26.47 -12.09
CA VAL A 627 -17.48 -25.56 -12.97
C VAL A 627 -16.53 -26.36 -13.85
N MET A 628 -15.77 -27.30 -13.28
CA MET A 628 -14.79 -28.12 -14.01
C MET A 628 -15.46 -29.03 -15.05
N GLU A 629 -16.65 -29.55 -14.76
CA GLU A 629 -17.47 -30.35 -15.66
C GLU A 629 -18.24 -29.51 -16.70
N GLY A 630 -18.20 -28.18 -16.60
CA GLY A 630 -18.90 -27.28 -17.52
C GLY A 630 -20.43 -27.32 -17.41
N LYS A 631 -20.98 -27.86 -16.30
CA LYS A 631 -22.43 -28.04 -16.07
C LYS A 631 -23.10 -26.82 -15.43
N ILE A 632 -22.34 -25.81 -15.02
CA ILE A 632 -22.91 -24.54 -14.55
C ILE A 632 -23.43 -23.76 -15.77
N SER A 633 -24.76 -23.76 -15.91
CA SER A 633 -25.48 -22.99 -16.93
C SER A 633 -25.23 -21.49 -16.78
N SER A 634 -25.50 -20.78 -17.88
CA SER A 634 -25.57 -19.31 -18.08
C SER A 634 -26.32 -18.48 -17.02
N LYS A 635 -26.85 -19.09 -15.95
CA LYS A 635 -27.54 -18.41 -14.85
C LYS A 635 -26.65 -18.03 -13.65
N VAL A 636 -25.43 -18.56 -13.52
CA VAL A 636 -24.51 -18.12 -12.45
C VAL A 636 -23.72 -16.91 -12.95
N LYS A 637 -24.16 -15.71 -12.52
CA LYS A 637 -23.53 -14.40 -12.77
C LYS A 637 -22.01 -14.45 -12.63
N ASP A 638 -21.34 -13.67 -13.47
CA ASP A 638 -19.91 -13.29 -13.45
C ASP A 638 -19.32 -13.32 -12.03
N LEU A 639 -18.67 -14.42 -11.69
CA LEU A 639 -18.20 -14.71 -10.33
C LEU A 639 -16.92 -13.95 -9.96
N VAL A 640 -16.22 -13.38 -10.94
CA VAL A 640 -15.05 -12.52 -10.74
C VAL A 640 -15.17 -11.29 -11.64
N LYS A 641 -15.29 -10.09 -11.08
CA LYS A 641 -15.38 -8.82 -11.83
C LYS A 641 -14.02 -8.13 -11.98
N SER A 642 -13.72 -7.58 -13.14
CA SER A 642 -12.59 -6.66 -13.32
C SER A 642 -12.94 -5.27 -12.78
N ALA A 643 -12.06 -4.72 -11.96
CA ALA A 643 -12.26 -3.38 -11.40
C ALA A 643 -10.96 -2.57 -11.40
N LEU A 644 -11.06 -1.29 -11.77
CA LEU A 644 -10.00 -0.31 -11.66
C LEU A 644 -10.09 0.40 -10.32
N MET A 645 -9.09 0.25 -9.45
CA MET A 645 -8.99 1.00 -8.20
C MET A 645 -8.06 2.20 -8.38
N ILE A 646 -8.55 3.41 -8.13
CA ILE A 646 -7.77 4.65 -8.28
C ILE A 646 -7.55 5.27 -6.90
N VAL A 647 -6.29 5.42 -6.50
CA VAL A 647 -5.90 6.12 -5.27
C VAL A 647 -5.17 7.43 -5.59
N GLU A 648 -4.97 8.33 -4.63
CA GLU A 648 -4.28 9.59 -4.93
C GLU A 648 -2.76 9.43 -5.11
N SER A 649 -2.10 8.55 -4.33
CA SER A 649 -0.63 8.47 -4.30
C SER A 649 -0.03 7.12 -4.76
N PRO A 650 1.16 7.14 -5.41
CA PRO A 650 1.84 5.91 -5.84
C PRO A 650 2.27 4.97 -4.71
N ASN A 651 2.58 5.50 -3.52
CA ASN A 651 2.93 4.68 -2.37
C ASN A 651 1.72 3.90 -1.89
N LYS A 652 0.56 4.57 -1.74
CA LYS A 652 -0.70 3.93 -1.36
C LYS A 652 -1.06 2.82 -2.35
N ALA A 653 -0.97 3.08 -3.66
CA ALA A 653 -1.24 2.07 -4.70
C ALA A 653 -0.35 0.83 -4.52
N ARG A 654 0.95 1.03 -4.26
CA ARG A 654 1.91 -0.06 -4.07
C ARG A 654 1.68 -0.81 -2.75
N THR A 655 1.37 -0.11 -1.66
CA THR A 655 1.05 -0.70 -0.35
C THR A 655 -0.17 -1.61 -0.47
N ILE A 656 -1.28 -1.10 -1.03
CA ILE A 656 -2.52 -1.86 -1.23
C ILE A 656 -2.26 -3.09 -2.08
N ALA A 657 -1.58 -2.93 -3.22
CA ALA A 657 -1.27 -4.06 -4.10
C ALA A 657 -0.44 -5.14 -3.39
N ASN A 658 0.53 -4.74 -2.56
CA ASN A 658 1.37 -5.68 -1.82
C ASN A 658 0.61 -6.48 -0.73
N PHE A 659 -0.54 -6.01 -0.25
CA PHE A 659 -1.37 -6.79 0.69
C PHE A 659 -1.94 -8.07 0.10
N PHE A 660 -2.11 -8.11 -1.22
CA PHE A 660 -2.72 -9.22 -1.93
C PHE A 660 -1.70 -10.10 -2.68
N GLY A 661 -0.40 -9.89 -2.42
CA GLY A 661 0.70 -10.64 -3.02
C GLY A 661 1.65 -9.73 -3.80
N LYS A 662 2.47 -10.31 -4.68
CA LYS A 662 3.36 -9.52 -5.54
C LYS A 662 2.60 -9.16 -6.83
N PRO A 663 2.20 -7.90 -7.03
CA PRO A 663 1.38 -7.52 -8.18
C PRO A 663 2.12 -7.72 -9.50
N SER A 664 1.37 -7.97 -10.57
CA SER A 664 1.85 -7.67 -11.93
C SER A 664 1.84 -6.17 -12.12
N LYS A 665 2.72 -5.68 -12.98
CA LYS A 665 2.76 -4.26 -13.31
C LYS A 665 2.58 -4.08 -14.79
N THR A 666 1.67 -3.19 -15.13
CA THR A 666 1.43 -2.72 -16.49
C THR A 666 1.75 -1.23 -16.52
N ARG A 667 2.46 -0.76 -17.54
CA ARG A 667 2.75 0.67 -17.71
C ARG A 667 1.93 1.24 -18.85
N ILE A 668 1.24 2.35 -18.57
CA ILE A 668 0.43 3.08 -19.56
C ILE A 668 0.83 4.55 -19.47
N GLY A 669 1.55 5.03 -20.48
CA GLY A 669 2.27 6.31 -20.39
C GLY A 669 3.27 6.29 -19.24
N GLU A 670 3.19 7.28 -18.37
CA GLU A 670 4.02 7.35 -17.16
C GLU A 670 3.41 6.62 -15.95
N LEU A 671 2.12 6.26 -16.00
CA LEU A 671 1.43 5.57 -14.90
C LEU A 671 1.82 4.09 -14.83
N VAL A 672 1.92 3.60 -13.59
CA VAL A 672 2.11 2.19 -13.28
C VAL A 672 0.83 1.67 -12.64
N ALA A 673 0.18 0.73 -13.33
CA ALA A 673 -0.96 -0.01 -12.82
C ALA A 673 -0.49 -1.33 -12.20
N TYR A 674 -0.95 -1.61 -10.99
CA TYR A 674 -0.65 -2.81 -10.23
C TYR A 674 -1.84 -3.76 -10.26
N GLU A 675 -1.66 -4.95 -10.84
CA GLU A 675 -2.73 -5.94 -10.96
C GLU A 675 -2.63 -6.99 -9.87
N VAL A 676 -3.74 -7.21 -9.16
CA VAL A 676 -3.89 -8.20 -8.09
C VAL A 676 -5.26 -8.85 -8.14
N SER A 677 -5.38 -10.06 -7.59
CA SER A 677 -6.66 -10.74 -7.42
C SER A 677 -7.10 -10.63 -5.97
N VAL A 678 -8.37 -10.28 -5.75
CA VAL A 678 -8.94 -9.98 -4.45
C VAL A 678 -10.35 -10.56 -4.37
N GLY A 679 -10.51 -11.72 -3.72
CA GLY A 679 -11.82 -12.37 -3.58
C GLY A 679 -12.48 -12.63 -4.94
N ASP A 680 -13.62 -12.00 -5.16
CA ASP A 680 -14.43 -12.00 -6.39
C ASP A 680 -14.08 -10.85 -7.36
N LYS A 681 -12.91 -10.22 -7.21
CA LYS A 681 -12.46 -9.13 -8.08
C LYS A 681 -11.03 -9.30 -8.60
N MET A 682 -10.81 -8.84 -9.82
CA MET A 682 -9.49 -8.59 -10.41
C MET A 682 -9.24 -7.09 -10.36
N LEU A 683 -8.43 -6.64 -9.40
CA LEU A 683 -8.15 -5.22 -9.21
C LEU A 683 -6.96 -4.77 -10.03
N THR A 684 -7.14 -3.71 -10.79
CA THR A 684 -6.06 -2.92 -11.39
C THR A 684 -5.93 -1.63 -10.58
N ILE A 685 -4.90 -1.52 -9.75
CA ILE A 685 -4.70 -0.39 -8.83
C ILE A 685 -3.72 0.61 -9.45
N LEU A 686 -4.11 1.88 -9.58
CA LEU A 686 -3.23 2.95 -10.04
C LEU A 686 -3.34 4.20 -9.16
N ALA A 687 -2.40 5.13 -9.31
CA ALA A 687 -2.42 6.42 -8.64
C ALA A 687 -2.77 7.55 -9.63
N SER A 688 -3.67 8.47 -9.24
CA SER A 688 -3.97 9.68 -10.03
C SER A 688 -2.80 10.67 -10.02
N GLY A 689 -1.99 10.66 -8.94
CA GLY A 689 -0.92 11.62 -8.69
C GLY A 689 -1.37 12.84 -7.87
N GLY A 690 -2.50 12.75 -7.16
CA GLY A 690 -3.13 13.85 -6.43
C GLY A 690 -4.23 14.52 -7.25
N HIS A 691 -4.39 15.83 -7.07
CA HIS A 691 -5.27 16.65 -7.92
C HIS A 691 -4.80 16.61 -9.37
N MET A 692 -5.74 16.42 -10.28
CA MET A 692 -5.49 16.50 -11.72
C MET A 692 -5.98 17.80 -12.32
N PHE A 693 -6.94 18.47 -11.68
CA PHE A 693 -7.60 19.66 -12.15
C PHE A 693 -7.51 20.78 -11.10
N ASP A 694 -7.45 22.02 -11.56
CA ASP A 694 -7.57 23.20 -10.70
C ASP A 694 -8.24 24.34 -11.49
N LEU A 695 -8.71 25.36 -10.78
CA LEU A 695 -9.38 26.51 -11.38
C LEU A 695 -8.43 27.25 -12.31
N VAL A 696 -8.89 27.52 -13.53
CA VAL A 696 -8.19 28.39 -14.49
C VAL A 696 -8.08 29.81 -13.93
N THR A 697 -7.12 30.61 -14.40
CA THR A 697 -6.88 31.97 -13.88
C THR A 697 -7.21 33.07 -14.88
N ASN A 698 -7.43 32.73 -16.15
CA ASN A 698 -7.54 33.69 -17.26
C ASN A 698 -8.96 33.86 -17.84
N GLU A 699 -9.98 33.22 -17.26
CA GLU A 699 -11.37 33.29 -17.72
C GLU A 699 -12.35 33.58 -16.58
N GLY A 700 -13.47 34.22 -16.91
CA GLY A 700 -14.49 34.59 -15.94
C GLY A 700 -13.96 35.49 -14.83
N TYR A 701 -14.63 35.49 -13.68
CA TYR A 701 -14.13 36.13 -12.47
C TYR A 701 -13.17 35.18 -11.74
N HIS A 702 -11.87 35.35 -12.02
CA HIS A 702 -10.75 34.56 -11.47
C HIS A 702 -10.90 33.03 -11.63
N GLY A 703 -11.53 32.58 -12.73
CA GLY A 703 -11.76 31.17 -13.04
C GLY A 703 -13.21 30.70 -12.91
N VAL A 704 -14.14 31.59 -12.54
CA VAL A 704 -15.55 31.27 -12.33
C VAL A 704 -16.42 32.10 -13.28
N LEU A 705 -17.25 31.45 -14.09
CA LEU A 705 -18.28 32.14 -14.86
C LEU A 705 -19.43 32.52 -13.93
N ILE A 706 -19.92 33.74 -14.12
CA ILE A 706 -21.02 34.28 -13.33
C ILE A 706 -22.15 34.57 -14.31
N GLU A 707 -23.22 33.80 -14.20
CA GLU A 707 -24.43 33.95 -15.01
C GLU A 707 -25.54 34.49 -14.10
N ARG A 708 -26.33 35.44 -14.60
CA ARG A 708 -27.46 35.99 -13.84
C ARG A 708 -28.73 35.22 -14.17
N GLU A 709 -29.31 34.57 -13.17
CA GLU A 709 -30.63 33.92 -13.24
C GLU A 709 -31.56 34.64 -12.24
N GLU A 710 -32.43 35.52 -12.76
CA GLU A 710 -33.35 36.36 -11.95
C GLU A 710 -32.62 37.19 -10.86
N ASP A 711 -32.86 36.88 -9.58
CA ASP A 711 -32.30 37.55 -8.40
C ASP A 711 -31.03 36.88 -7.84
N MET A 712 -30.62 35.75 -8.43
CA MET A 712 -29.44 34.99 -8.00
C MET A 712 -28.37 34.90 -9.09
N PHE A 713 -27.11 34.88 -8.66
CA PHE A 713 -26.01 34.54 -9.54
C PHE A 713 -25.72 33.05 -9.48
N LYS A 714 -25.51 32.47 -10.65
CA LYS A 714 -25.02 31.11 -10.82
C LYS A 714 -23.51 31.15 -11.05
N PHE A 715 -22.79 30.35 -10.29
CA PHE A 715 -21.33 30.30 -10.30
C PHE A 715 -20.87 28.98 -10.91
N ILE A 716 -20.24 29.06 -12.08
CA ILE A 716 -19.77 27.89 -12.82
C ILE A 716 -18.23 27.92 -12.87
N PRO A 717 -17.53 27.24 -11.94
CA PRO A 717 -16.09 27.11 -11.98
C PRO A 717 -15.60 26.42 -13.26
N ILE A 718 -14.53 26.96 -13.85
CA ILE A 718 -13.85 26.38 -15.01
C ILE A 718 -12.55 25.72 -14.52
N TYR A 719 -12.44 24.43 -14.79
CA TYR A 719 -11.28 23.61 -14.49
C TYR A 719 -10.49 23.25 -15.74
N ASP A 720 -9.17 23.16 -15.58
CA ASP A 720 -8.25 22.60 -16.56
C ASP A 720 -7.19 21.79 -15.81
N THR A 721 -6.43 20.96 -16.51
CA THR A 721 -5.47 20.06 -15.90
C THR A 721 -4.35 20.81 -15.19
N ILE A 722 -3.75 20.21 -14.17
CA ILE A 722 -2.59 20.76 -13.48
C ILE A 722 -1.32 20.38 -14.25
N LYS A 723 -0.46 21.38 -14.44
CA LYS A 723 0.85 21.25 -15.08
C LYS A 723 1.93 21.52 -14.05
N ARG A 724 3.04 20.78 -14.13
CA ARG A 724 4.20 20.95 -13.24
C ARG A 724 5.50 20.92 -14.03
N CYS A 725 6.30 21.97 -13.91
CA CYS A 725 7.64 21.99 -14.47
C CYS A 725 8.57 21.08 -13.65
N ARG A 726 9.27 20.15 -14.31
CA ARG A 726 10.20 19.22 -13.67
C ARG A 726 11.52 19.87 -13.28
N ASP A 727 11.88 20.99 -13.92
CA ASP A 727 13.15 21.69 -13.65
C ASP A 727 13.03 22.67 -12.48
N CYS A 728 12.01 23.54 -12.49
CA CYS A 728 11.83 24.56 -11.43
C CYS A 728 10.75 24.23 -10.39
N GLY A 729 9.98 23.15 -10.60
CA GLY A 729 8.92 22.72 -9.70
C GLY A 729 7.65 23.57 -9.71
N TYR A 730 7.58 24.62 -10.53
CA TYR A 730 6.40 25.50 -10.61
C TYR A 730 5.17 24.74 -11.13
N GLN A 731 4.06 24.91 -10.42
CA GLN A 731 2.76 24.34 -10.77
C GLN A 731 1.85 25.43 -11.33
N PHE A 732 1.17 25.14 -12.43
CA PHE A 732 0.30 26.09 -13.12
C PHE A 732 -0.82 25.34 -13.85
N VAL A 733 -1.85 26.08 -14.28
CA VAL A 733 -3.00 25.54 -15.02
C VAL A 733 -2.98 26.08 -16.45
N ASP A 734 -2.86 27.40 -16.57
CA ASP A 734 -2.82 28.12 -17.84
C ASP A 734 -1.40 28.28 -18.36
N TRP A 735 -1.26 28.17 -19.69
CA TRP A 735 -0.02 28.35 -20.43
C TRP A 735 -0.18 29.50 -21.43
N GLU A 736 0.84 30.34 -21.53
CA GLU A 736 0.97 31.35 -22.59
C GLU A 736 1.38 30.69 -23.92
N GLU A 737 2.38 29.80 -23.87
CA GLU A 737 2.79 28.92 -24.97
C GLU A 737 2.65 27.46 -24.49
N ARG A 738 1.94 26.62 -25.28
CA ARG A 738 1.65 25.23 -24.90
C ARG A 738 2.94 24.43 -24.72
N GLY A 739 3.09 23.80 -23.56
CA GLY A 739 4.25 22.98 -23.21
C GLY A 739 5.46 23.77 -22.70
N VAL A 740 5.36 25.10 -22.57
CA VAL A 740 6.43 25.95 -22.01
C VAL A 740 6.06 26.38 -20.60
N CYS A 741 7.00 26.24 -19.66
CA CYS A 741 6.82 26.72 -18.30
C CYS A 741 6.80 28.26 -18.27
N PRO A 742 5.74 28.90 -17.75
CA PRO A 742 5.63 30.37 -17.74
C PRO A 742 6.63 31.03 -16.78
N ARG A 743 7.29 30.25 -15.90
CA ARG A 743 8.24 30.79 -14.91
C ARG A 743 9.70 30.74 -15.38
N CYS A 744 10.12 29.65 -16.01
CA CYS A 744 11.53 29.45 -16.38
C CYS A 744 11.76 29.16 -17.87
N GLY A 745 10.72 29.14 -18.70
CA GLY A 745 10.81 28.84 -20.13
C GLY A 745 11.16 27.39 -20.48
N SER A 746 11.27 26.50 -19.48
CA SER A 746 11.56 25.08 -19.73
C SER A 746 10.40 24.37 -20.44
N ARG A 747 10.74 23.47 -21.37
CA ARG A 747 9.80 22.56 -22.03
C ARG A 747 9.62 21.22 -21.30
N ASN A 748 10.35 21.00 -20.21
CA ASN A 748 10.24 19.82 -19.37
C ASN A 748 9.06 19.96 -18.39
N VAL A 749 7.85 19.91 -18.93
CA VAL A 749 6.59 20.09 -18.19
C VAL A 749 5.79 18.80 -18.22
N HIS A 750 5.34 18.35 -17.05
CA HIS A 750 4.39 17.25 -16.92
C HIS A 750 2.98 17.79 -16.81
N ASP A 751 2.07 17.32 -17.66
CA ASP A 751 0.65 17.66 -17.68
C ASP A 751 -0.18 16.48 -17.15
N ALA A 752 -1.03 16.73 -16.15
CA ALA A 752 -1.95 15.72 -15.61
C ALA A 752 -2.94 15.18 -16.67
N LEU A 753 -3.11 15.84 -17.82
CA LEU A 753 -3.85 15.31 -18.96
C LEU A 753 -3.34 13.92 -19.40
N GLU A 754 -2.03 13.67 -19.29
CA GLU A 754 -1.44 12.36 -19.60
C GLU A 754 -1.96 11.27 -18.66
N ASN A 755 -2.09 11.57 -17.36
CA ASN A 755 -2.69 10.67 -16.38
C ASN A 755 -4.17 10.43 -16.67
N VAL A 756 -4.93 11.48 -17.00
CA VAL A 756 -6.35 11.35 -17.37
C VAL A 756 -6.51 10.43 -18.58
N LYS A 757 -5.72 10.62 -19.63
CA LYS A 757 -5.74 9.75 -20.82
C LYS A 757 -5.40 8.30 -20.47
N ALA A 758 -4.36 8.08 -19.67
CA ALA A 758 -3.97 6.75 -19.22
C ALA A 758 -5.07 6.06 -18.38
N MET A 759 -5.77 6.80 -17.51
CA MET A 759 -6.91 6.26 -16.76
C MET A 759 -8.10 5.96 -17.66
N ARG A 760 -8.43 6.81 -18.64
CA ARG A 760 -9.47 6.55 -19.65
C ARG A 760 -9.18 5.27 -20.45
N GLU A 761 -7.91 5.04 -20.78
CA GLU A 761 -7.46 3.84 -21.46
C GLU A 761 -7.71 2.57 -20.63
N ILE A 762 -7.49 2.60 -19.31
CA ILE A 762 -7.74 1.45 -18.42
C ILE A 762 -9.22 1.30 -18.09
N ALA A 763 -9.94 2.41 -17.91
CA ALA A 763 -11.38 2.43 -17.66
C ALA A 763 -12.13 1.60 -18.71
N GLN A 764 -11.81 1.79 -19.99
CA GLN A 764 -12.40 1.01 -21.07
C GLN A 764 -12.16 -0.51 -20.96
N GLU A 765 -11.12 -0.97 -20.25
CA GLU A 765 -10.79 -2.39 -20.10
C GLU A 765 -11.55 -3.09 -18.96
N VAL A 766 -12.14 -2.35 -18.02
CA VAL A 766 -12.72 -2.89 -16.78
C VAL A 766 -14.24 -2.71 -16.73
N ASP A 767 -14.91 -3.53 -15.93
CA ASP A 767 -16.37 -3.45 -15.73
C ASP A 767 -16.77 -2.43 -14.64
N GLU A 768 -15.86 -2.11 -13.71
CA GLU A 768 -16.13 -1.24 -12.56
C GLU A 768 -14.92 -0.36 -12.23
N ILE A 769 -15.17 0.84 -11.71
CA ILE A 769 -14.14 1.74 -11.17
C ILE A 769 -14.42 2.00 -9.69
N LEU A 770 -13.41 1.82 -8.85
CA LEU A 770 -13.42 2.07 -7.42
C LEU A 770 -12.46 3.21 -7.09
N ILE A 771 -13.00 4.37 -6.71
CA ILE A 771 -12.20 5.54 -6.36
C ILE A 771 -11.91 5.52 -4.86
N ALA A 772 -10.65 5.38 -4.52
CA ALA A 772 -10.11 5.12 -3.19
C ALA A 772 -9.19 6.25 -2.71
N THR A 773 -9.63 7.49 -2.91
CA THR A 773 -8.96 8.72 -2.42
C THR A 773 -9.10 8.88 -0.91
N ASP A 774 -8.30 9.75 -0.32
CA ASP A 774 -8.36 10.12 1.11
C ASP A 774 -9.79 10.44 1.59
N PRO A 775 -10.15 10.11 2.84
CA PRO A 775 -11.51 10.25 3.37
C PRO A 775 -11.91 11.70 3.73
N ASP A 776 -11.35 12.73 3.09
CA ASP A 776 -11.66 14.15 3.36
C ASP A 776 -12.41 14.81 2.19
N THR A 777 -12.86 16.06 2.36
CA THR A 777 -13.54 16.84 1.30
C THR A 777 -12.66 17.03 0.06
N GLU A 778 -11.34 17.14 0.26
CA GLU A 778 -10.36 17.25 -0.83
C GLU A 778 -10.31 15.96 -1.67
N GLY A 779 -10.23 14.80 -1.01
CA GLY A 779 -10.30 13.50 -1.62
C GLY A 779 -11.63 13.22 -2.31
N GLU A 780 -12.74 13.75 -1.77
CA GLU A 780 -14.07 13.65 -2.40
C GLU A 780 -14.15 14.49 -3.69
N LYS A 781 -13.56 15.70 -3.72
CA LYS A 781 -13.44 16.48 -4.97
C LYS A 781 -12.62 15.76 -6.03
N ILE A 782 -11.47 15.18 -5.65
CA ILE A 782 -10.66 14.39 -6.58
C ILE A 782 -11.47 13.22 -7.12
N ALA A 783 -12.26 12.56 -6.26
CA ALA A 783 -13.13 11.47 -6.69
C ALA A 783 -14.22 11.92 -7.65
N TRP A 784 -14.82 13.08 -7.43
CA TRP A 784 -15.80 13.68 -8.33
C TRP A 784 -15.20 13.99 -9.71
N ASP A 785 -13.99 14.55 -9.76
CA ASP A 785 -13.27 14.81 -11.01
C ASP A 785 -12.98 13.53 -11.78
N ILE A 786 -12.43 12.52 -11.10
CA ILE A 786 -12.14 11.20 -11.68
C ILE A 786 -13.43 10.58 -12.22
N ARG A 787 -14.51 10.58 -11.43
CA ARG A 787 -15.81 10.05 -11.85
C ARG A 787 -16.27 10.72 -13.13
N ASN A 788 -16.29 12.05 -13.18
CA ASN A 788 -16.77 12.81 -14.33
C ASN A 788 -15.95 12.48 -15.59
N VAL A 789 -14.61 12.51 -15.52
CA VAL A 789 -13.79 12.30 -16.72
C VAL A 789 -13.71 10.84 -17.20
N LEU A 790 -14.10 9.88 -16.36
CA LEU A 790 -14.12 8.45 -16.67
C LEU A 790 -15.54 7.90 -16.97
N ALA A 791 -16.60 8.58 -16.56
CA ALA A 791 -17.99 8.16 -16.78
C ALA A 791 -18.33 7.83 -18.25
N PRO A 792 -17.81 8.55 -19.28
CA PRO A 792 -18.05 8.19 -20.67
C PRO A 792 -17.46 6.84 -21.11
N TYR A 793 -16.57 6.24 -20.31
CA TYR A 793 -15.80 5.05 -20.67
C TYR A 793 -16.20 3.79 -19.88
N THR A 794 -16.74 3.98 -18.67
CA THR A 794 -17.21 2.88 -17.81
C THR A 794 -18.43 3.33 -17.01
N PRO A 795 -19.55 2.59 -17.04
CA PRO A 795 -20.79 3.06 -16.41
C PRO A 795 -20.81 2.92 -14.88
N ASN A 796 -20.14 1.89 -14.32
CA ASN A 796 -20.18 1.60 -12.89
C ASN A 796 -18.96 2.19 -12.18
N ILE A 797 -19.15 3.33 -11.51
CA ILE A 797 -18.10 4.03 -10.78
C ILE A 797 -18.57 4.24 -9.33
N LYS A 798 -17.78 3.78 -8.37
CA LYS A 798 -18.07 3.87 -6.94
C LYS A 798 -16.91 4.49 -6.17
N ARG A 799 -17.22 5.06 -5.01
CA ARG A 799 -16.32 5.65 -4.03
C ARG A 799 -16.11 4.66 -2.89
N VAL A 800 -14.85 4.43 -2.54
CA VAL A 800 -14.39 3.51 -1.49
C VAL A 800 -13.62 4.31 -0.46
N GLU A 801 -14.07 4.31 0.80
CA GLU A 801 -13.51 5.14 1.87
C GLU A 801 -12.93 4.27 2.99
N PHE A 802 -11.68 4.53 3.39
CA PHE A 802 -11.03 3.83 4.50
C PHE A 802 -10.16 4.78 5.32
N HIS A 803 -10.12 4.54 6.62
CA HIS A 803 -9.40 5.37 7.60
C HIS A 803 -8.01 4.81 7.95
N GLU A 804 -7.68 3.62 7.44
CA GLU A 804 -6.38 2.98 7.57
C GLU A 804 -6.07 2.17 6.32
N VAL A 805 -4.81 2.18 5.88
CA VAL A 805 -4.35 1.39 4.74
C VAL A 805 -4.01 -0.01 5.23
N THR A 806 -5.03 -0.82 5.53
CA THR A 806 -4.88 -2.22 5.96
C THR A 806 -5.75 -3.14 5.09
N ARG A 807 -5.34 -4.41 4.95
CA ARG A 807 -6.12 -5.38 4.16
C ARG A 807 -7.59 -5.50 4.63
N PRO A 808 -7.89 -5.63 5.94
CA PRO A 808 -9.27 -5.70 6.40
C PRO A 808 -10.08 -4.44 6.09
N ALA A 809 -9.49 -3.24 6.33
CA ALA A 809 -10.17 -1.98 6.06
C ALA A 809 -10.48 -1.80 4.56
N ILE A 810 -9.54 -2.15 3.68
CA ILE A 810 -9.76 -2.07 2.23
C ILE A 810 -10.83 -3.07 1.78
N MET A 811 -10.83 -4.30 2.30
CA MET A 811 -11.87 -5.29 1.99
C MET A 811 -13.25 -4.85 2.48
N LYS A 812 -13.33 -4.25 3.67
CA LYS A 812 -14.58 -3.65 4.19
C LYS A 812 -15.04 -2.52 3.28
N ALA A 813 -14.15 -1.58 2.96
CA ALA A 813 -14.45 -0.42 2.12
C ALA A 813 -14.91 -0.81 0.70
N ILE A 814 -14.35 -1.87 0.09
CA ILE A 814 -14.81 -2.38 -1.21
C ILE A 814 -16.26 -2.91 -1.12
N ARG A 815 -16.63 -3.56 0.00
CA ARG A 815 -18.00 -4.08 0.20
C ARG A 815 -19.01 -2.97 0.49
N GLU A 816 -18.57 -1.91 1.15
CA GLU A 816 -19.37 -0.73 1.52
C GLU A 816 -19.25 0.41 0.51
N ALA A 817 -18.83 0.11 -0.74
CA ALA A 817 -18.63 1.11 -1.78
C ALA A 817 -19.93 1.90 -2.04
N ARG A 818 -19.81 3.23 -2.03
CA ARG A 818 -20.92 4.18 -2.18
C ARG A 818 -20.78 5.04 -3.43
N ASP A 819 -21.73 5.92 -3.70
CA ASP A 819 -21.55 6.97 -4.70
C ASP A 819 -20.77 8.17 -4.11
N VAL A 820 -20.27 9.05 -4.99
CA VAL A 820 -19.61 10.30 -4.58
C VAL A 820 -20.61 11.21 -3.86
N ASN A 821 -20.22 11.77 -2.72
CA ASN A 821 -21.03 12.68 -1.92
C ASN A 821 -20.92 14.10 -2.50
N GLU A 822 -21.99 14.56 -3.16
CA GLU A 822 -22.05 15.87 -3.81
C GLU A 822 -21.92 17.04 -2.82
N ALA A 823 -22.44 16.93 -1.58
CA ALA A 823 -22.38 17.99 -0.58
C ALA A 823 -20.93 18.27 -0.13
N ARG A 824 -20.13 17.22 0.05
CA ARG A 824 -18.68 17.33 0.33
C ARG A 824 -17.92 17.98 -0.82
N VAL A 825 -18.33 17.72 -2.07
CA VAL A 825 -17.73 18.34 -3.26
C VAL A 825 -18.08 19.82 -3.30
N GLU A 826 -19.33 20.18 -3.03
CA GLU A 826 -19.81 21.56 -2.96
C GLU A 826 -19.06 22.36 -1.89
N ALA A 827 -18.91 21.82 -0.68
CA ALA A 827 -18.13 22.45 0.38
C ALA A 827 -16.67 22.71 -0.07
N GLN A 828 -16.06 21.74 -0.74
CA GLN A 828 -14.71 21.91 -1.29
C GLN A 828 -14.65 22.96 -2.40
N MET A 829 -15.65 23.03 -3.28
CA MET A 829 -15.72 24.05 -4.34
C MET A 829 -15.84 25.45 -3.75
N VAL A 830 -16.73 25.65 -2.76
CA VAL A 830 -16.87 26.94 -2.07
C VAL A 830 -15.56 27.35 -1.43
N ARG A 831 -14.91 26.45 -0.69
CA ARG A 831 -13.59 26.70 -0.08
C ARG A 831 -12.55 27.12 -1.12
N ARG A 832 -12.51 26.42 -2.26
CA ARG A 832 -11.53 26.70 -3.32
C ARG A 832 -11.81 28.03 -4.05
N ILE A 833 -13.07 28.34 -4.32
CA ILE A 833 -13.50 29.60 -4.95
C ILE A 833 -13.23 30.77 -4.01
N GLU A 834 -13.53 30.61 -2.73
CA GLU A 834 -13.29 31.61 -1.69
C GLU A 834 -11.80 31.97 -1.57
N ASP A 835 -10.96 30.95 -1.37
CA ASP A 835 -9.50 31.10 -1.33
C ASP A 835 -8.98 31.79 -2.59
N ARG A 836 -9.59 31.50 -3.75
CA ARG A 836 -9.23 32.09 -5.03
C ARG A 836 -9.61 33.56 -5.09
N TRP A 837 -10.86 33.92 -4.83
CA TRP A 837 -11.33 35.29 -4.96
C TRP A 837 -10.70 36.21 -3.93
N ILE A 838 -10.85 35.90 -2.63
CA ILE A 838 -10.29 36.73 -1.55
C ILE A 838 -8.75 36.77 -1.66
N GLY A 839 -8.15 35.60 -1.89
CA GLY A 839 -6.70 35.48 -2.01
C GLY A 839 -6.15 36.31 -3.17
N PHE A 840 -6.73 36.24 -4.37
CA PHE A 840 -6.25 37.00 -5.52
C PHE A 840 -6.47 38.49 -5.35
N GLU A 841 -7.68 38.93 -4.97
CA GLU A 841 -8.00 40.35 -4.85
C GLU A 841 -7.13 41.04 -3.80
N LEU A 842 -7.05 40.49 -2.59
CA LEU A 842 -6.21 41.05 -1.53
C LEU A 842 -4.72 40.98 -1.89
N SER A 843 -4.28 39.92 -2.58
CA SER A 843 -2.89 39.83 -3.04
C SER A 843 -2.57 40.87 -4.09
N GLN A 844 -3.44 41.10 -5.08
CA GLN A 844 -3.24 42.14 -6.11
C GLN A 844 -3.16 43.53 -5.47
N GLU A 845 -4.04 43.81 -4.51
CA GLU A 845 -4.03 45.07 -3.77
C GLU A 845 -2.73 45.26 -2.96
N LEU A 846 -2.26 44.22 -2.26
CA LEU A 846 -0.97 44.28 -1.59
C LEU A 846 0.19 44.47 -2.57
N GLN A 847 0.20 43.75 -3.68
CA GLN A 847 1.25 43.84 -4.69
C GLN A 847 1.31 45.23 -5.32
N ARG A 848 0.15 45.86 -5.53
CA ARG A 848 0.02 47.24 -6.02
C ARG A 848 0.55 48.25 -5.01
N VAL A 849 0.15 48.13 -3.74
CA VAL A 849 0.50 49.12 -2.71
C VAL A 849 1.93 49.02 -2.22
N PHE A 850 2.48 47.80 -2.14
CA PHE A 850 3.85 47.55 -1.67
C PHE A 850 4.83 47.28 -2.82
N GLU A 851 4.40 47.41 -4.08
CA GLU A 851 5.18 47.18 -5.30
C GLU A 851 5.95 45.84 -5.32
N ASN A 852 5.36 44.81 -4.72
CA ASN A 852 6.03 43.54 -4.50
C ASN A 852 5.14 42.37 -4.90
N ARG A 853 5.37 41.83 -6.11
CA ARG A 853 4.65 40.68 -6.69
C ARG A 853 4.74 39.38 -5.87
N ASN A 854 5.64 39.31 -4.89
CA ASN A 854 5.77 38.14 -4.01
C ASN A 854 4.87 38.20 -2.77
N LEU A 855 4.05 39.23 -2.60
CA LEU A 855 3.06 39.31 -1.51
C LEU A 855 1.83 38.47 -1.81
N SER A 856 1.27 37.88 -0.76
CA SER A 856 -0.03 37.23 -0.81
C SER A 856 -0.80 37.48 0.47
N ALA A 857 -2.10 37.70 0.35
CA ALA A 857 -3.01 37.73 1.47
C ALA A 857 -3.99 36.55 1.38
N GLY A 858 -4.52 36.16 2.52
CA GLY A 858 -5.60 35.20 2.62
C GLY A 858 -6.34 35.42 3.92
N ARG A 859 -7.63 35.08 3.93
CA ARG A 859 -8.52 35.29 5.08
C ARG A 859 -7.94 34.67 6.36
N VAL A 860 -7.54 33.40 6.32
CA VAL A 860 -6.98 32.71 7.49
C VAL A 860 -5.55 33.16 7.84
N GLN A 861 -4.76 33.59 6.85
CA GLN A 861 -3.35 33.96 7.08
C GLN A 861 -3.23 35.26 7.89
N THR A 862 -4.18 36.18 7.72
CA THR A 862 -4.13 37.53 8.31
C THR A 862 -4.36 37.51 9.83
N PRO A 863 -5.39 36.84 10.39
CA PRO A 863 -5.54 36.67 11.84
C PRO A 863 -4.34 36.00 12.50
N VAL A 864 -3.82 34.94 11.88
CA VAL A 864 -2.66 34.20 12.41
C VAL A 864 -1.41 35.09 12.45
N LEU A 865 -1.19 35.92 11.43
CA LEU A 865 -0.13 36.92 11.44
C LEU A 865 -0.35 37.95 12.55
N GLY A 866 -1.60 38.39 12.75
CA GLY A 866 -2.00 39.29 13.84
C GLY A 866 -1.64 38.74 15.22
N TRP A 867 -1.98 37.48 15.51
CA TRP A 867 -1.65 36.85 16.79
C TRP A 867 -0.13 36.79 17.04
N ILE A 868 0.67 36.54 16.00
CA ILE A 868 2.13 36.53 16.10
C ILE A 868 2.66 37.95 16.41
N ILE A 869 2.09 38.98 15.77
CA ILE A 869 2.46 40.38 15.99
C ILE A 869 2.11 40.83 17.41
N GLU A 870 0.89 40.54 17.86
CA GLU A 870 0.42 40.87 19.20
C GLU A 870 1.28 40.19 20.27
N ARG A 871 1.55 38.88 20.11
CA ARG A 871 2.45 38.14 21.01
C ARG A 871 3.88 38.69 21.00
N TYR A 872 4.36 39.14 19.85
CA TYR A 872 5.68 39.78 19.77
C TYR A 872 5.71 41.11 20.52
N LYS A 873 4.66 41.92 20.40
CA LYS A 873 4.50 43.17 21.15
C LYS A 873 4.49 42.91 22.67
N GLU A 874 3.67 41.97 23.13
CA GLU A 874 3.64 41.51 24.52
C GLU A 874 5.03 41.05 25.00
N PHE A 875 5.73 40.26 24.18
CA PHE A 875 7.09 39.79 24.47
C PHE A 875 8.06 40.97 24.66
N THR A 876 8.02 41.96 23.77
CA THR A 876 8.92 43.13 23.86
C THR A 876 8.61 44.05 25.04
N GLU A 877 7.34 44.17 25.44
CA GLU A 877 6.89 45.08 26.51
C GLU A 877 6.96 44.46 27.92
N SER A 878 7.07 43.12 27.99
CA SER A 878 7.07 42.32 29.23
C SER A 878 8.45 41.95 29.76
N GLU A 879 9.50 42.69 29.39
CA GLU A 879 10.84 42.46 29.89
C GLU A 879 10.97 42.83 31.38
N VAL A 880 11.30 41.85 32.21
CA VAL A 880 11.45 41.97 33.67
C VAL A 880 12.71 41.25 34.15
N TYR A 881 13.14 41.55 35.37
CA TYR A 881 14.23 40.83 36.01
C TYR A 881 13.71 39.55 36.67
N PHE A 882 14.46 38.47 36.47
CA PHE A 882 14.25 37.18 37.13
C PHE A 882 15.46 36.84 38.00
N LEU A 883 15.19 36.16 39.10
CA LEU A 883 16.19 35.59 39.99
C LEU A 883 15.99 34.09 40.07
N GLY A 884 16.91 33.33 39.47
CA GLY A 884 16.98 31.88 39.62
C GLY A 884 17.84 31.51 40.83
N LEU A 885 17.32 30.65 41.68
CA LEU A 885 17.98 30.15 42.89
C LEU A 885 18.07 28.63 42.80
N THR A 886 19.28 28.09 42.93
CA THR A 886 19.51 26.67 43.14
C THR A 886 19.71 26.43 44.63
N LEU A 887 18.84 25.63 45.23
CA LEU A 887 18.84 25.34 46.66
C LEU A 887 19.72 24.12 46.98
N GLU A 888 20.07 23.94 48.25
CA GLU A 888 20.94 22.83 48.72
C GLU A 888 20.39 21.43 48.45
N ASN A 889 19.07 21.29 48.28
CA ASN A 889 18.40 20.05 47.88
C ASN A 889 18.31 19.86 46.34
N GLY A 890 18.96 20.71 45.55
CA GLY A 890 18.95 20.68 44.09
C GLY A 890 17.70 21.29 43.44
N LEU A 891 16.74 21.79 44.22
CA LEU A 891 15.56 22.46 43.68
C LEU A 891 15.93 23.79 43.05
N GLN A 892 15.43 24.03 41.83
CA GLN A 892 15.60 25.32 41.14
C GLN A 892 14.31 26.12 41.19
N VAL A 893 14.38 27.29 41.78
CA VAL A 893 13.27 28.24 41.95
C VAL A 893 13.56 29.47 41.10
N THR A 894 12.54 30.05 40.46
CA THR A 894 12.69 31.31 39.69
C THR A 894 11.68 32.32 40.20
N VAL A 895 12.18 33.45 40.72
CA VAL A 895 11.38 34.56 41.26
C VAL A 895 11.31 35.68 40.21
N GLU A 896 10.11 36.21 39.96
CA GLU A 896 9.92 37.43 39.16
C GLU A 896 10.13 38.66 40.04
N LEU A 897 11.09 39.52 39.70
CA LEU A 897 11.45 40.72 40.46
C LEU A 897 10.86 42.01 39.88
N GLY A 898 10.12 41.93 38.78
CA GLY A 898 9.57 43.09 38.07
C GLY A 898 10.61 43.91 37.29
N LYS A 899 10.21 45.10 36.82
CA LYS A 899 11.06 45.97 35.96
C LYS A 899 12.22 46.61 36.73
N ASP A 900 12.04 46.88 38.02
CA ASP A 900 13.03 47.55 38.88
C ASP A 900 13.89 46.55 39.69
N GLY A 901 13.81 45.26 39.39
CA GLY A 901 14.50 44.18 40.11
C GLY A 901 16.02 44.09 39.93
N LYS A 902 16.66 45.12 39.35
CA LYS A 902 18.09 45.12 39.02
C LYS A 902 18.97 45.04 40.28
N ASP A 903 18.62 45.81 41.30
CA ASP A 903 19.46 45.99 42.50
C ASP A 903 19.05 45.08 43.68
N VAL A 904 18.09 44.17 43.46
CA VAL A 904 17.63 43.22 44.49
C VAL A 904 18.71 42.17 44.79
N GLU A 905 19.24 42.12 46.00
CA GLU A 905 20.23 41.10 46.39
C GLU A 905 19.61 39.71 46.52
N PRO A 906 20.32 38.64 46.10
CA PRO A 906 19.84 37.29 46.30
C PRO A 906 19.81 36.93 47.79
N PRO A 907 18.74 36.27 48.28
CA PRO A 907 18.66 35.84 49.67
C PRO A 907 19.68 34.73 49.96
N GLU A 908 20.21 34.67 51.18
CA GLU A 908 21.07 33.56 51.63
C GLU A 908 20.26 32.27 51.88
N TYR A 909 19.01 32.43 52.33
CA TYR A 909 18.07 31.36 52.63
C TYR A 909 16.69 31.65 52.04
N VAL A 910 16.01 30.61 51.56
CA VAL A 910 14.58 30.66 51.23
C VAL A 910 13.78 29.86 52.26
N THR A 911 12.56 30.27 52.52
CA THR A 911 11.67 29.59 53.48
C THR A 911 10.51 28.94 52.72
N VAL A 912 10.25 27.67 53.00
CA VAL A 912 9.03 26.99 52.54
C VAL A 912 7.88 27.41 53.47
N GLU A 913 6.95 28.23 52.99
CA GLU A 913 5.86 28.77 53.82
C GLU A 913 4.68 27.81 53.94
N GLU A 914 4.28 27.21 52.82
CA GLU A 914 3.13 26.32 52.72
C GLU A 914 3.49 25.11 51.88
N VAL A 915 3.07 23.93 52.32
CA VAL A 915 3.17 22.67 51.58
C VAL A 915 1.82 21.98 51.65
N GLN A 916 1.24 21.69 50.50
CA GLN A 916 0.03 20.90 50.36
C GLN A 916 0.38 19.62 49.61
N LEU A 917 0.19 18.47 50.27
CA LEU A 917 0.35 17.15 49.70
C LEU A 917 -1.02 16.53 49.47
N GLU A 918 -1.27 16.07 48.25
CA GLU A 918 -2.49 15.33 47.92
C GLU A 918 -2.18 14.11 47.06
N GLU A 919 -2.91 13.02 47.27
CA GLU A 919 -2.93 11.92 46.32
C GLU A 919 -3.74 12.35 45.10
N ARG A 920 -3.08 12.48 43.95
CA ARG A 920 -3.72 12.90 42.72
C ARG A 920 -3.74 11.77 41.70
N GLU A 921 -4.94 11.48 41.21
CA GLU A 921 -5.11 10.59 40.07
C GLU A 921 -4.84 11.35 38.77
N LEU A 922 -3.84 10.90 38.01
CA LEU A 922 -3.48 11.44 36.71
C LEU A 922 -4.10 10.60 35.61
N ASN A 923 -5.14 11.13 34.97
CA ASN A 923 -5.69 10.54 33.76
C ASN A 923 -4.72 10.70 32.58
N PRO A 924 -4.58 9.67 31.73
CA PRO A 924 -3.81 9.81 30.51
C PRO A 924 -4.53 10.78 29.57
N SER A 925 -3.76 11.45 28.74
CA SER A 925 -4.30 12.32 27.72
C SER A 925 -4.94 11.53 26.57
N PRO A 926 -5.88 12.13 25.81
CA PRO A 926 -6.47 11.48 24.65
C PRO A 926 -5.43 11.14 23.56
N PRO A 927 -5.75 10.19 22.66
CA PRO A 927 -4.99 9.97 21.43
C PRO A 927 -4.79 11.25 20.61
N TYR A 928 -3.86 11.23 19.66
CA TYR A 928 -3.55 12.42 18.88
C TYR A 928 -4.66 12.78 17.88
N THR A 929 -5.03 14.06 17.87
CA THR A 929 -5.57 14.77 16.70
C THR A 929 -4.40 15.40 15.91
N THR A 930 -4.68 15.95 14.73
CA THR A 930 -3.66 16.60 13.89
C THR A 930 -2.98 17.77 14.61
N ASP A 931 -3.73 18.64 15.27
CA ASP A 931 -3.19 19.80 16.00
C ASP A 931 -2.30 19.35 17.16
N ALA A 932 -2.75 18.39 17.97
CA ALA A 932 -1.99 17.86 19.09
C ALA A 932 -0.71 17.15 18.63
N MET A 933 -0.77 16.37 17.53
CA MET A 933 0.40 15.75 16.93
C MET A 933 1.41 16.80 16.45
N LEU A 934 0.95 17.86 15.77
CA LEU A 934 1.81 18.92 15.24
C LEU A 934 2.48 19.72 16.36
N ARG A 935 1.72 20.02 17.44
CA ARG A 935 2.25 20.69 18.63
C ARG A 935 3.34 19.87 19.31
N ASP A 936 3.07 18.59 19.57
CA ASP A 936 4.01 17.68 20.24
C ASP A 936 5.25 17.40 19.37
N ALA A 937 5.08 17.22 18.06
CA ALA A 937 6.21 17.04 17.14
C ALA A 937 7.10 18.28 17.07
N SER A 938 6.50 19.49 17.10
CA SER A 938 7.28 20.74 17.16
C SER A 938 8.06 20.86 18.46
N THR A 939 7.42 20.50 19.59
CA THR A 939 7.97 20.63 20.94
C THR A 939 9.06 19.59 21.22
N PHE A 940 8.73 18.30 21.06
CA PHE A 940 9.59 17.19 21.46
C PHE A 940 10.54 16.76 20.35
N LEU A 941 10.07 16.75 19.09
CA LEU A 941 10.88 16.26 17.97
C LEU A 941 11.65 17.37 17.25
N LYS A 942 11.30 18.63 17.50
CA LYS A 942 11.82 19.84 16.82
C LYS A 942 11.56 19.81 15.31
N LEU A 943 10.48 19.16 14.88
CA LEU A 943 10.07 19.08 13.48
C LEU A 943 9.19 20.28 13.12
N SER A 944 9.28 20.75 11.86
CA SER A 944 8.35 21.77 11.37
C SER A 944 6.99 21.14 11.07
N ALA A 945 5.91 21.92 11.12
CA ALA A 945 4.58 21.40 10.82
C ALA A 945 4.48 20.75 9.42
N PRO A 946 5.05 21.32 8.34
CA PRO A 946 5.08 20.67 7.03
C PRO A 946 5.87 19.36 6.99
N GLU A 947 7.00 19.28 7.72
CA GLU A 947 7.78 18.04 7.79
C GLU A 947 7.00 16.94 8.53
N THR A 948 6.37 17.28 9.66
CA THR A 948 5.54 16.34 10.44
C THR A 948 4.36 15.82 9.60
N MET A 949 3.63 16.68 8.90
CA MET A 949 2.53 16.24 8.02
C MET A 949 3.01 15.31 6.92
N ARG A 950 4.16 15.60 6.28
CA ARG A 950 4.75 14.71 5.26
C ARG A 950 5.11 13.35 5.84
N LEU A 951 5.72 13.31 7.02
CA LEU A 951 6.07 12.06 7.69
C LEU A 951 4.83 11.26 8.12
N ALA A 952 3.77 11.94 8.59
CA ALA A 952 2.51 11.31 8.95
C ALA A 952 1.78 10.74 7.72
N GLN A 953 1.74 11.49 6.61
CA GLN A 953 1.26 10.99 5.31
C GLN A 953 2.03 9.73 4.91
N ASP A 954 3.37 9.76 4.98
CA ASP A 954 4.21 8.60 4.66
C ASP A 954 3.86 7.39 5.55
N LEU A 955 3.67 7.58 6.87
CA LEU A 955 3.28 6.50 7.79
C LEU A 955 1.87 5.94 7.50
N PHE A 956 0.91 6.81 7.16
CA PHE A 956 -0.45 6.43 6.79
C PHE A 956 -0.48 5.61 5.48
N GLU A 957 0.19 6.10 4.43
CA GLU A 957 0.26 5.41 3.12
C GLU A 957 0.96 4.05 3.18
N LEU A 958 1.86 3.89 4.16
CA LEU A 958 2.54 2.62 4.45
C LEU A 958 1.72 1.68 5.34
N GLY A 959 0.53 2.11 5.78
CA GLY A 959 -0.39 1.32 6.60
C GLY A 959 0.07 1.12 8.04
N LEU A 960 0.82 2.10 8.59
CA LEU A 960 1.36 2.04 9.96
C LEU A 960 0.53 2.85 10.96
N ILE A 961 -0.15 3.90 10.51
CA ILE A 961 -1.07 4.71 11.33
C ILE A 961 -2.41 4.91 10.60
N THR A 962 -3.44 5.31 11.36
CA THR A 962 -4.72 5.81 10.82
C THR A 962 -4.55 7.15 10.13
N TYR A 963 -5.59 7.62 9.45
CA TYR A 963 -5.59 8.87 8.72
C TYR A 963 -5.18 10.06 9.61
N HIS A 964 -4.17 10.80 9.15
CA HIS A 964 -3.44 11.79 9.96
C HIS A 964 -4.02 13.20 9.92
N ARG A 965 -5.03 13.46 9.06
CA ARG A 965 -5.81 14.71 9.02
C ARG A 965 -7.14 14.49 9.73
N SER A 966 -7.10 14.46 11.05
CA SER A 966 -8.25 14.16 11.91
C SER A 966 -8.29 15.16 13.06
N ASP A 967 -9.48 15.68 13.34
CA ASP A 967 -9.77 16.51 14.49
C ASP A 967 -10.54 15.76 15.59
N SER A 968 -10.79 14.46 15.39
CA SER A 968 -11.48 13.59 16.34
C SER A 968 -10.50 12.87 17.27
N THR A 969 -10.87 12.74 18.54
CA THR A 969 -10.17 11.90 19.51
C THR A 969 -10.73 10.48 19.58
N HIS A 970 -11.76 10.17 18.79
CA HIS A 970 -12.46 8.89 18.82
C HIS A 970 -11.57 7.69 18.47
N VAL A 971 -11.80 6.58 19.14
CA VAL A 971 -11.11 5.30 18.97
C VAL A 971 -12.15 4.22 18.72
N SER A 972 -12.03 3.59 17.56
CA SER A 972 -12.89 2.48 17.14
C SER A 972 -12.67 1.24 18.02
N SER A 973 -13.63 0.31 17.96
CA SER A 973 -13.48 -1.02 18.58
C SER A 973 -12.22 -1.75 18.11
N THR A 974 -11.84 -1.61 16.83
CA THR A 974 -10.59 -2.15 16.28
C THR A 974 -9.36 -1.51 16.94
N GLY A 975 -9.37 -0.19 17.14
CA GLY A 975 -8.32 0.52 17.85
C GLY A 975 -8.17 0.03 19.30
N ILE A 976 -9.28 -0.09 20.02
CA ILE A 976 -9.30 -0.59 21.41
C ILE A 976 -8.70 -2.00 21.48
N GLU A 977 -9.02 -2.88 20.53
CA GLU A 977 -8.47 -4.25 20.50
C GLU A 977 -6.96 -4.25 20.23
N ILE A 978 -6.46 -3.38 19.34
CA ILE A 978 -5.02 -3.21 19.12
C ILE A 978 -4.31 -2.80 20.41
N ALA A 979 -4.88 -1.87 21.17
CA ALA A 979 -4.31 -1.45 22.44
C ALA A 979 -4.38 -2.56 23.49
N ARG A 980 -5.51 -3.28 23.59
CA ARG A 980 -5.68 -4.42 24.48
C ARG A 980 -4.60 -5.47 24.23
N GLU A 981 -4.43 -5.86 22.96
CA GLU A 981 -3.46 -6.89 22.57
C GLU A 981 -2.05 -6.52 23.05
N TYR A 982 -1.59 -5.30 22.75
CA TYR A 982 -0.25 -4.84 23.13
C TYR A 982 -0.08 -4.67 24.65
N ILE A 983 -1.01 -3.99 25.31
CA ILE A 983 -0.90 -3.68 26.74
C ILE A 983 -0.96 -4.98 27.56
N THR A 984 -1.85 -5.90 27.20
CA THR A 984 -1.97 -7.19 27.90
C THR A 984 -0.73 -8.06 27.69
N SER A 985 -0.14 -8.06 26.49
CA SER A 985 1.04 -8.88 26.21
C SER A 985 2.32 -8.33 26.82
N GLU A 986 2.53 -7.01 26.78
CA GLU A 986 3.79 -6.40 27.21
C GLU A 986 3.79 -5.91 28.66
N LEU A 987 2.62 -5.51 29.20
CA LEU A 987 2.51 -4.88 30.53
C LEU A 987 1.63 -5.65 31.51
N GLY A 988 0.61 -6.36 31.04
CA GLY A 988 -0.36 -7.09 31.87
C GLY A 988 -1.79 -6.56 31.71
N GLU A 989 -2.78 -7.44 31.93
CA GLU A 989 -4.21 -7.12 31.75
C GLU A 989 -4.68 -6.00 32.69
N GLU A 990 -4.10 -5.91 33.89
CA GLU A 990 -4.43 -4.92 34.92
C GLU A 990 -4.12 -3.47 34.51
N TYR A 991 -3.28 -3.29 33.48
CA TYR A 991 -2.92 -1.97 32.96
C TYR A 991 -3.88 -1.49 31.87
N PHE A 992 -4.71 -2.36 31.29
CA PHE A 992 -5.61 -1.99 30.19
C PHE A 992 -6.93 -1.40 30.71
N LYS A 993 -7.34 -0.27 30.13
CA LYS A 993 -8.66 0.33 30.34
C LYS A 993 -9.22 0.83 29.01
N PRO A 994 -10.27 0.18 28.46
CA PRO A 994 -10.84 0.60 27.18
C PRO A 994 -11.44 2.00 27.34
N ARG A 995 -11.04 2.92 26.47
CA ARG A 995 -11.61 4.26 26.39
C ARG A 995 -11.90 4.58 24.93
N PRO A 996 -13.18 4.72 24.52
CA PRO A 996 -13.49 5.09 23.15
C PRO A 996 -12.98 6.49 22.83
N TRP A 997 -13.03 7.42 23.80
CA TRP A 997 -12.74 8.86 23.59
C TRP A 997 -13.65 9.50 22.51
N GLY A 998 -13.95 10.79 22.64
CA GLY A 998 -14.78 11.53 21.67
C GLY A 998 -16.15 10.91 21.35
N GLU A 999 -16.85 11.50 20.37
CA GLU A 999 -18.03 10.91 19.74
C GLU A 999 -17.65 10.17 18.46
N GLU A 1000 -18.42 9.15 18.09
CA GLU A 1000 -18.24 8.45 16.82
C GLU A 1000 -18.60 9.39 15.67
N GLY A 1001 -17.68 9.56 14.72
CA GLY A 1001 -17.83 10.46 13.59
C GLY A 1001 -17.08 9.98 12.36
N THR A 1002 -16.97 10.83 11.33
CA THR A 1002 -16.29 10.49 10.08
C THR A 1002 -14.85 10.07 10.29
N HIS A 1003 -14.14 10.65 11.26
CA HIS A 1003 -12.72 10.38 11.49
C HIS A 1003 -12.44 9.72 12.83
N GLU A 1004 -11.41 8.88 12.84
CA GLU A 1004 -10.80 8.32 14.05
C GLU A 1004 -9.55 9.14 14.43
N ALA A 1005 -9.13 9.06 15.68
CA ALA A 1005 -7.86 9.61 16.13
C ALA A 1005 -6.66 8.98 15.42
N ILE A 1006 -5.53 9.70 15.48
CA ILE A 1006 -4.24 9.26 14.93
C ILE A 1006 -3.63 8.23 15.87
N ARG A 1007 -3.61 6.96 15.43
CA ARG A 1007 -3.12 5.81 16.19
C ARG A 1007 -2.39 4.80 15.28
N PRO A 1008 -1.55 3.91 15.83
CA PRO A 1008 -1.02 2.77 15.09
C PRO A 1008 -2.13 1.83 14.61
N THR A 1009 -1.91 1.18 13.47
CA THR A 1009 -2.81 0.17 12.88
C THR A 1009 -2.55 -1.25 13.36
N ARG A 1010 -1.44 -1.46 14.09
CA ARG A 1010 -1.00 -2.77 14.59
C ARG A 1010 -0.40 -2.63 15.99
N PRO A 1011 -0.47 -3.69 16.82
CA PRO A 1011 0.11 -3.73 18.16
C PRO A 1011 1.64 -3.95 18.09
N ILE A 1012 2.36 -3.04 17.43
CA ILE A 1012 3.79 -3.18 17.15
C ILE A 1012 4.49 -1.87 17.53
N ASP A 1013 5.32 -1.89 18.57
CA ASP A 1013 6.14 -0.73 18.92
C ASP A 1013 7.27 -0.47 17.90
N THR A 1014 7.97 0.64 18.09
CA THR A 1014 9.04 1.08 17.19
C THR A 1014 10.19 0.07 17.08
N GLY A 1015 10.59 -0.57 18.19
CA GLY A 1015 11.69 -1.53 18.21
C GLY A 1015 11.33 -2.78 17.43
N ARG A 1016 10.13 -3.33 17.68
CA ARG A 1016 9.60 -4.49 16.96
C ARG A 1016 9.38 -4.18 15.48
N LEU A 1017 8.90 -2.99 15.14
CA LEU A 1017 8.73 -2.57 13.75
C LEU A 1017 10.07 -2.58 12.98
N MET A 1018 11.14 -2.06 13.57
CA MET A 1018 12.48 -2.08 12.97
C MET A 1018 12.95 -3.52 12.70
N GLN A 1019 12.74 -4.43 13.66
CA GLN A 1019 13.08 -5.84 13.53
C GLN A 1019 12.30 -6.51 12.38
N LEU A 1020 10.96 -6.37 12.35
CA LEU A 1020 10.12 -6.99 11.32
C LEU A 1020 10.43 -6.50 9.90
N ILE A 1021 10.82 -5.23 9.74
CA ILE A 1021 11.26 -4.67 8.46
C ILE A 1021 12.62 -5.27 8.06
N ARG A 1022 13.58 -5.34 9.00
CA ARG A 1022 14.90 -5.95 8.77
C ARG A 1022 14.78 -7.42 8.38
N ASP A 1023 13.85 -8.12 9.02
CA ASP A 1023 13.55 -9.53 8.79
C ASP A 1023 12.69 -9.76 7.53
N GLY A 1024 12.36 -8.70 6.80
CA GLY A 1024 11.58 -8.75 5.57
C GLY A 1024 10.20 -9.38 5.72
N VAL A 1025 9.69 -9.43 6.97
CA VAL A 1025 8.31 -9.84 7.30
C VAL A 1025 7.36 -8.74 6.88
N ILE A 1026 7.69 -7.49 7.24
CA ILE A 1026 7.03 -6.30 6.72
C ILE A 1026 7.87 -5.75 5.57
N GLN A 1027 7.30 -5.73 4.37
CA GLN A 1027 7.94 -5.15 3.18
C GLN A 1027 7.26 -3.85 2.82
N LEU A 1028 7.92 -2.75 3.14
CA LEU A 1028 7.40 -1.42 2.84
C LEU A 1028 7.82 -0.99 1.43
N PRO A 1029 6.92 -0.38 0.64
CA PRO A 1029 7.24 0.29 -0.62
C PRO A 1029 8.38 1.30 -0.57
N ARG A 1030 8.57 1.91 0.61
CA ARG A 1030 9.53 2.96 0.91
C ARG A 1030 10.21 2.67 2.26
N ASN A 1031 11.48 3.01 2.35
CA ASN A 1031 12.23 2.89 3.61
C ASN A 1031 11.84 4.01 4.58
N LEU A 1032 11.68 3.66 5.85
CA LEU A 1032 11.47 4.62 6.93
C LEU A 1032 12.80 5.30 7.31
N THR A 1033 12.75 6.62 7.50
CA THR A 1033 13.90 7.40 8.03
C THR A 1033 13.83 7.48 9.55
N ARG A 1034 14.91 7.96 10.19
CA ARG A 1034 14.94 8.19 11.66
C ARG A 1034 13.75 9.03 12.16
N ASN A 1035 13.37 10.08 11.44
CA ASN A 1035 12.23 10.93 11.86
C ASN A 1035 10.89 10.23 11.71
N HIS A 1036 10.73 9.26 10.78
CA HIS A 1036 9.51 8.44 10.72
C HIS A 1036 9.37 7.59 11.99
N TYR A 1037 10.44 6.92 12.40
CA TYR A 1037 10.43 6.11 13.63
C TYR A 1037 10.17 6.97 14.87
N ARG A 1038 10.76 8.16 14.96
CA ARG A 1038 10.51 9.08 16.10
C ARG A 1038 9.06 9.56 16.15
N LEU A 1039 8.46 9.88 15.00
CA LEU A 1039 7.07 10.30 14.94
C LEU A 1039 6.12 9.12 15.25
N TYR A 1040 6.39 7.94 14.68
CA TYR A 1040 5.65 6.73 14.97
C TYR A 1040 5.69 6.37 16.46
N ASP A 1041 6.87 6.43 17.10
CA ASP A 1041 7.03 6.17 18.53
C ASP A 1041 6.19 7.11 19.40
N MET A 1042 6.20 8.40 19.05
CA MET A 1042 5.40 9.41 19.72
C MET A 1042 3.90 9.08 19.62
N ILE A 1043 3.41 8.78 18.41
CA ILE A 1043 2.01 8.40 18.16
C ILE A 1043 1.65 7.12 18.92
N PHE A 1044 2.51 6.10 18.83
CA PHE A 1044 2.31 4.82 19.47
C PHE A 1044 2.18 4.95 20.99
N ARG A 1045 3.13 5.61 21.65
CA ARG A 1045 3.11 5.81 23.11
C ARG A 1045 1.88 6.61 23.57
N ARG A 1046 1.53 7.68 22.84
CA ARG A 1046 0.34 8.48 23.16
C ARG A 1046 -0.94 7.65 23.07
N PHE A 1047 -1.05 6.83 22.03
CA PHE A 1047 -2.21 5.96 21.86
C PHE A 1047 -2.30 4.88 22.95
N MET A 1048 -1.21 4.15 23.21
CA MET A 1048 -1.22 3.10 24.24
C MET A 1048 -1.53 3.68 25.61
N THR A 1049 -0.87 4.78 26.01
CA THR A 1049 -1.15 5.43 27.30
C THR A 1049 -2.62 5.89 27.43
N SER A 1050 -3.25 6.34 26.35
CA SER A 1050 -4.67 6.73 26.35
C SER A 1050 -5.63 5.58 26.68
N GLN A 1051 -5.20 4.33 26.51
CA GLN A 1051 -5.95 3.10 26.76
C GLN A 1051 -5.47 2.37 28.03
N MET A 1052 -4.65 3.04 28.86
CA MET A 1052 -4.14 2.48 30.12
C MET A 1052 -4.86 3.04 31.35
N VAL A 1053 -4.84 2.31 32.46
CA VAL A 1053 -5.36 2.80 33.75
C VAL A 1053 -4.66 4.10 34.19
N PRO A 1054 -5.37 5.00 34.90
CA PRO A 1054 -4.76 6.21 35.47
C PRO A 1054 -3.57 5.89 36.39
N ALA A 1055 -2.62 6.82 36.45
CA ALA A 1055 -1.54 6.76 37.41
C ALA A 1055 -1.96 7.47 38.70
N LYS A 1056 -1.43 7.06 39.85
CA LYS A 1056 -1.58 7.81 41.11
C LYS A 1056 -0.22 8.37 41.50
N VAL A 1057 -0.17 9.66 41.78
CA VAL A 1057 1.05 10.33 42.22
C VAL A 1057 0.80 11.06 43.54
N LEU A 1058 1.85 11.21 44.33
CA LEU A 1058 1.86 12.16 45.42
C LEU A 1058 2.15 13.54 44.84
N TYR A 1059 1.12 14.38 44.73
CA TYR A 1059 1.22 15.72 44.20
C TYR A 1059 1.56 16.70 45.33
N GLU A 1060 2.50 17.59 45.06
CA GLU A 1060 2.93 18.63 46.01
C GLU A 1060 2.74 20.00 45.37
N LYS A 1061 2.01 20.85 46.08
CA LYS A 1061 1.96 22.31 45.84
C LYS A 1061 2.64 23.01 47.00
N ALA A 1062 3.71 23.74 46.71
CA ALA A 1062 4.49 24.44 47.73
C ALA A 1062 4.63 25.92 47.41
N VAL A 1063 4.52 26.77 48.44
CA VAL A 1063 4.79 28.21 48.36
C VAL A 1063 6.17 28.46 48.98
N ILE A 1064 7.13 28.89 48.16
CA ILE A 1064 8.47 29.25 48.61
C ILE A 1064 8.57 30.77 48.70
N ASN A 1065 8.87 31.27 49.88
CA ASN A 1065 9.20 32.67 50.11
C ASN A 1065 10.72 32.87 50.06
N ALA A 1066 11.18 33.56 49.03
CA ALA A 1066 12.58 33.92 48.85
C ALA A 1066 12.95 35.24 49.54
N GLY A 1067 12.06 35.83 50.36
CA GLY A 1067 12.20 37.16 50.98
C GLY A 1067 12.00 38.32 50.00
N VAL A 1068 12.44 38.13 48.75
CA VAL A 1068 12.31 39.09 47.63
C VAL A 1068 11.08 38.85 46.75
N GLY A 1069 10.35 37.78 47.03
CA GLY A 1069 9.14 37.37 46.31
C GLY A 1069 8.71 35.96 46.71
N LYS A 1070 7.46 35.61 46.41
CA LYS A 1070 6.90 34.26 46.63
C LYS A 1070 6.76 33.53 45.31
N VAL A 1071 7.03 32.23 45.31
CA VAL A 1071 6.92 31.35 44.14
C VAL A 1071 6.08 30.15 44.50
N GLU A 1072 5.04 29.91 43.72
CA GLU A 1072 4.29 28.66 43.76
C GLU A 1072 4.99 27.61 42.89
N LEU A 1073 5.26 26.45 43.47
CA LEU A 1073 5.79 25.28 42.78
C LEU A 1073 4.76 24.15 42.85
N GLU A 1074 4.62 23.48 41.71
CA GLU A 1074 3.68 22.37 41.56
C GLU A 1074 4.38 21.22 40.82
N GLY A 1075 4.17 20.00 41.30
CA GLY A 1075 4.74 18.81 40.69
C GLY A 1075 4.42 17.54 41.47
N TYR A 1076 5.03 16.43 41.05
CA TYR A 1076 4.89 15.15 41.75
C TYR A 1076 6.17 14.81 42.51
N VAL A 1077 6.04 14.22 43.69
CA VAL A 1077 7.18 13.76 44.49
C VAL A 1077 7.53 12.33 44.10
N GLU A 1078 6.54 11.46 44.14
CA GLU A 1078 6.65 10.04 43.83
C GLU A 1078 5.42 9.52 43.09
N ILE A 1079 5.62 8.44 42.35
CA ILE A 1079 4.55 7.71 41.67
C ILE A 1079 4.10 6.59 42.61
N LEU A 1080 2.89 6.73 43.17
CA LEU A 1080 2.29 5.75 44.09
C LEU A 1080 1.78 4.51 43.35
N LYS A 1081 1.29 4.72 42.12
CA LYS A 1081 0.86 3.64 41.22
C LYS A 1081 1.11 4.05 39.77
N ASP A 1082 1.92 3.27 39.05
CA ASP A 1082 2.43 3.67 37.73
C ASP A 1082 1.34 3.83 36.67
N GLY A 1083 0.36 2.92 36.56
CA GLY A 1083 -0.64 2.99 35.48
C GLY A 1083 0.00 3.29 34.11
N TRP A 1084 -0.44 4.36 33.43
CA TRP A 1084 0.14 4.78 32.14
C TRP A 1084 1.57 5.33 32.22
N THR A 1085 2.10 5.69 33.39
CA THR A 1085 3.45 6.26 33.53
C THR A 1085 4.57 5.24 33.29
N LYS A 1086 4.24 3.94 33.23
CA LYS A 1086 5.14 2.87 32.73
C LYS A 1086 5.70 3.16 31.33
N LEU A 1087 4.92 3.79 30.45
CA LEU A 1087 5.32 4.05 29.06
C LEU A 1087 5.83 5.48 28.82
N ARG A 1088 5.48 6.43 29.70
CA ARG A 1088 5.80 7.85 29.55
C ARG A 1088 5.84 8.55 30.91
N SER A 1089 6.83 9.41 31.14
CA SER A 1089 6.90 10.23 32.34
C SER A 1089 5.70 11.21 32.46
N PRO A 1090 5.24 11.52 33.69
CA PRO A 1090 4.24 12.57 33.92
C PRO A 1090 4.64 13.90 33.25
N PRO A 1091 3.70 14.64 32.63
CA PRO A 1091 3.96 15.97 32.06
C PRO A 1091 4.08 17.05 33.15
N MET A 1092 4.69 16.70 34.28
CA MET A 1092 4.85 17.53 35.47
C MET A 1092 6.30 17.43 35.94
N ARG A 1093 6.79 18.45 36.63
CA ARG A 1093 8.13 18.40 37.22
C ARG A 1093 8.12 17.41 38.39
N GLN A 1094 9.20 16.64 38.53
CA GLN A 1094 9.43 15.88 39.75
C GLN A 1094 10.03 16.82 40.80
N LEU A 1095 9.38 16.92 41.96
CA LEU A 1095 9.83 17.75 43.07
C LEU A 1095 10.51 16.89 44.14
N PRO A 1096 11.60 17.37 44.77
CA PRO A 1096 12.05 16.80 46.03
C PRO A 1096 11.00 17.08 47.11
N LYS A 1097 10.80 16.17 48.06
CA LYS A 1097 9.84 16.36 49.16
C LYS A 1097 10.23 17.61 49.98
N LEU A 1098 9.29 18.54 50.14
CA LEU A 1098 9.50 19.76 50.91
C LEU A 1098 8.81 19.69 52.28
N GLU A 1099 9.45 20.26 53.29
CA GLU A 1099 8.89 20.37 54.64
C GLU A 1099 8.49 21.82 54.91
N GLN A 1100 7.27 22.03 55.42
CA GLN A 1100 6.80 23.36 55.78
C GLN A 1100 7.66 23.95 56.91
N GLY A 1101 8.08 25.21 56.75
CA GLY A 1101 8.98 25.89 57.66
C GLY A 1101 10.47 25.61 57.42
N ALA A 1102 10.82 24.72 56.47
CA ALA A 1102 12.21 24.46 56.13
C ALA A 1102 12.90 25.72 55.58
N LYS A 1103 14.10 26.01 56.12
CA LYS A 1103 15.00 27.04 55.60
C LYS A 1103 16.04 26.36 54.73
N LEU A 1104 15.98 26.60 53.43
CA LEU A 1104 16.88 26.02 52.44
C LEU A 1104 17.95 27.03 52.05
N LYS A 1105 19.22 26.63 52.14
CA LYS A 1105 20.35 27.48 51.74
C LYS A 1105 20.41 27.62 50.21
N VAL A 1106 20.65 28.84 49.74
CA VAL A 1106 20.92 29.11 48.32
C VAL A 1106 22.38 28.76 48.01
N VAL A 1107 22.59 27.81 47.12
CA VAL A 1107 23.93 27.35 46.70
C VAL A 1107 24.43 28.12 45.48
N GLU A 1108 23.52 28.42 44.56
CA GLU A 1108 23.81 29.21 43.37
C GLU A 1108 22.65 30.19 43.14
N SER A 1109 22.99 31.43 42.80
CA SER A 1109 22.00 32.40 42.34
C SER A 1109 22.42 32.97 41.00
N LYS A 1110 21.44 33.14 40.12
CA LYS A 1110 21.64 33.76 38.81
C LYS A 1110 20.52 34.76 38.58
N LYS A 1111 20.89 36.02 38.38
CA LYS A 1111 19.96 37.06 37.96
C LYS A 1111 20.08 37.26 36.46
N TRP A 1112 18.95 37.37 35.76
CA TRP A 1112 18.93 37.73 34.35
C TRP A 1112 17.70 38.57 34.03
N LYS A 1113 17.78 39.31 32.92
CA LYS A 1113 16.65 40.03 32.36
C LYS A 1113 16.06 39.21 31.22
N ALA A 1114 14.76 38.99 31.23
CA ALA A 1114 14.07 38.29 30.14
C ALA A 1114 12.60 38.73 30.04
N PRO A 1115 11.96 38.53 28.89
CA PRO A 1115 10.52 38.66 28.75
C PRO A 1115 9.74 37.63 29.58
N LYS A 1116 8.63 38.07 30.19
CA LYS A 1116 7.70 37.22 30.93
C LYS A 1116 6.90 36.30 30.04
N VAL A 1117 6.49 36.81 28.88
CA VAL A 1117 5.73 36.03 27.90
C VAL A 1117 6.71 35.36 26.95
N SER A 1118 6.39 34.14 26.47
CA SER A 1118 7.20 33.47 25.44
C SER A 1118 6.56 33.61 24.06
N LEU A 1119 7.41 33.79 23.04
CA LEU A 1119 6.97 33.77 21.64
C LEU A 1119 6.36 32.41 21.27
N TYR A 1120 5.48 32.42 20.28
CA TYR A 1120 4.87 31.21 19.75
C TYR A 1120 5.88 30.38 18.93
N THR A 1121 5.76 29.06 19.00
CA THR A 1121 6.29 28.12 17.99
C THR A 1121 5.25 27.89 16.89
N GLN A 1122 5.61 27.17 15.84
CA GLN A 1122 4.62 26.66 14.87
C GLN A 1122 3.53 25.82 15.56
N GLY A 1123 3.93 24.98 16.53
CA GLY A 1123 2.99 24.14 17.29
C GLY A 1123 2.02 24.93 18.14
N ASP A 1124 2.48 26.00 18.80
CA ASP A 1124 1.63 26.87 19.62
C ASP A 1124 0.59 27.61 18.76
N ILE A 1125 0.99 28.10 17.58
CA ILE A 1125 0.06 28.74 16.64
C ILE A 1125 -1.01 27.76 16.16
N ILE A 1126 -0.63 26.52 15.85
CA ILE A 1126 -1.59 25.52 15.37
C ILE A 1126 -2.60 25.13 16.45
N ALA A 1127 -2.14 25.02 17.71
CA ALA A 1127 -3.04 24.80 18.84
C ALA A 1127 -4.03 25.97 19.00
N LEU A 1128 -3.53 27.21 18.90
CA LEU A 1128 -4.36 28.41 18.96
C LEU A 1128 -5.37 28.48 17.81
N MET A 1129 -4.96 28.10 16.60
CA MET A 1129 -5.85 27.99 15.44
C MET A 1129 -7.03 27.04 15.71
N LYS A 1130 -6.78 25.84 16.27
CA LYS A 1130 -7.84 24.89 16.65
C LYS A 1130 -8.74 25.44 17.75
N GLU A 1131 -8.16 26.04 18.79
CA GLU A 1131 -8.89 26.66 19.90
C GLU A 1131 -9.84 27.77 19.42
N ARG A 1132 -9.38 28.57 18.46
CA ARG A 1132 -10.12 29.72 17.90
C ARG A 1132 -11.08 29.34 16.78
N GLY A 1133 -11.14 28.06 16.37
CA GLY A 1133 -11.98 27.60 15.27
C GLY A 1133 -11.51 28.07 13.88
N ILE A 1134 -10.23 28.40 13.72
CA ILE A 1134 -9.66 28.94 12.48
C ILE A 1134 -8.81 27.89 11.77
N GLY A 1135 -9.15 27.60 10.51
CA GLY A 1135 -8.47 26.59 9.71
C GLY A 1135 -8.92 25.16 10.02
N ARG A 1136 -8.25 24.19 9.39
CA ARG A 1136 -8.59 22.76 9.44
C ARG A 1136 -7.30 21.91 9.43
N PRO A 1137 -7.37 20.62 9.79
CA PRO A 1137 -6.25 19.69 9.72
C PRO A 1137 -5.46 19.72 8.39
N SER A 1138 -6.14 19.95 7.27
CA SER A 1138 -5.54 20.07 5.93
C SER A 1138 -4.81 21.40 5.69
N THR A 1139 -5.14 22.47 6.41
CA THR A 1139 -4.65 23.82 6.15
C THR A 1139 -3.65 24.34 7.18
N TYR A 1140 -3.64 23.84 8.42
CA TYR A 1140 -2.77 24.32 9.52
C TYR A 1140 -1.30 24.51 9.11
N ALA A 1141 -0.65 23.42 8.64
CA ALA A 1141 0.75 23.47 8.26
C ALA A 1141 1.01 24.39 7.05
N LYS A 1142 0.04 24.48 6.12
CA LYS A 1142 0.16 25.28 4.90
C LYS A 1142 0.09 26.79 5.19
N ILE A 1143 -0.73 27.20 6.14
CA ILE A 1143 -0.87 28.58 6.57
C ILE A 1143 0.43 29.08 7.20
N VAL A 1144 0.96 28.33 8.18
CA VAL A 1144 2.25 28.66 8.82
C VAL A 1144 3.39 28.68 7.80
N GLN A 1145 3.42 27.71 6.88
CA GLN A 1145 4.42 27.68 5.80
C GLN A 1145 4.35 28.91 4.90
N THR A 1146 3.14 29.37 4.54
CA THR A 1146 2.97 30.54 3.68
C THR A 1146 3.49 31.81 4.36
N LEU A 1147 3.21 32.02 5.64
CA LEU A 1147 3.71 33.17 6.39
C LEU A 1147 5.26 33.23 6.40
N LEU A 1148 5.91 32.07 6.54
CA LEU A 1148 7.37 31.94 6.48
C LEU A 1148 7.91 32.19 5.08
N GLN A 1149 7.31 31.57 4.04
CA GLN A 1149 7.75 31.71 2.65
C GLN A 1149 7.59 33.14 2.10
N ARG A 1150 6.56 33.85 2.55
CA ARG A 1150 6.32 35.26 2.19
C ARG A 1150 7.17 36.25 2.98
N TYR A 1151 7.95 35.75 3.95
CA TYR A 1151 8.79 36.54 4.85
C TYR A 1151 7.98 37.55 5.68
N TYR A 1152 6.75 37.18 6.06
CA TYR A 1152 5.97 37.93 7.07
C TYR A 1152 6.40 37.59 8.48
N VAL A 1153 6.86 36.36 8.67
CA VAL A 1153 7.45 35.87 9.90
C VAL A 1153 8.73 35.10 9.59
N PHE A 1154 9.64 35.00 10.56
CA PHE A 1154 10.80 34.12 10.48
C PHE A 1154 10.96 33.33 11.78
N GLU A 1155 11.72 32.24 11.72
CA GLU A 1155 12.04 31.43 12.89
C GLU A 1155 13.38 31.82 13.50
N THR A 1156 13.42 31.96 14.82
CA THR A 1156 14.67 32.13 15.57
C THR A 1156 15.55 30.89 15.49
N ARG A 1157 16.88 31.08 15.44
CA ARG A 1157 17.84 29.97 15.45
C ARG A 1157 17.75 29.21 16.79
N GLY A 1158 17.75 27.88 16.72
CA GLY A 1158 17.74 27.00 17.90
C GLY A 1158 16.35 26.66 18.43
N ARG A 1159 15.64 27.65 19.01
CA ARG A 1159 14.33 27.44 19.69
C ARG A 1159 13.12 27.47 18.73
N LYS A 1160 13.31 27.80 17.45
CA LYS A 1160 12.27 27.82 16.40
C LYS A 1160 11.02 28.62 16.80
N LYS A 1161 11.24 29.78 17.41
CA LYS A 1161 10.18 30.72 17.79
C LYS A 1161 9.86 31.65 16.62
N LEU A 1162 8.58 31.96 16.43
CA LEU A 1162 8.08 32.82 15.36
C LEU A 1162 8.20 34.28 15.79
N VAL A 1163 8.80 35.08 14.90
CA VAL A 1163 8.96 36.53 15.07
C VAL A 1163 8.43 37.21 13.81
N PRO A 1164 7.58 38.25 13.92
CA PRO A 1164 7.11 39.01 12.76
C PRO A 1164 8.25 39.85 12.17
N THR A 1165 8.20 40.08 10.86
CA THR A 1165 9.08 41.04 10.17
C THR A 1165 8.40 42.41 10.09
N GLU A 1166 9.17 43.49 9.89
CA GLU A 1166 8.58 44.80 9.60
C GLU A 1166 7.62 44.77 8.41
N LYS A 1167 7.98 43.97 7.40
CA LYS A 1167 7.15 43.71 6.23
C LYS A 1167 5.82 43.09 6.62
N GLY A 1168 5.83 42.04 7.45
CA GLY A 1168 4.62 41.39 7.97
C GLY A 1168 3.74 42.35 8.76
N ILE A 1169 4.34 43.17 9.63
CA ILE A 1169 3.63 44.18 10.44
C ILE A 1169 2.92 45.21 9.55
N LYS A 1170 3.62 45.78 8.56
CA LYS A 1170 3.04 46.75 7.63
C LYS A 1170 1.90 46.15 6.81
N VAL A 1171 2.06 44.92 6.32
CA VAL A 1171 1.03 44.20 5.57
C VAL A 1171 -0.20 43.95 6.43
N TYR A 1172 -0.03 43.46 7.66
CA TYR A 1172 -1.14 43.21 8.58
C TYR A 1172 -1.94 44.48 8.87
N HIS A 1173 -1.29 45.58 9.25
CA HIS A 1173 -1.98 46.83 9.54
C HIS A 1173 -2.69 47.42 8.32
N TYR A 1174 -2.12 47.26 7.11
CA TYR A 1174 -2.78 47.67 5.88
C TYR A 1174 -4.08 46.86 5.64
N LEU A 1175 -4.02 45.54 5.76
CA LEU A 1175 -5.19 44.67 5.56
C LEU A 1175 -6.28 44.94 6.59
N VAL A 1176 -5.92 45.04 7.87
CA VAL A 1176 -6.90 45.27 8.95
C VAL A 1176 -7.51 46.67 8.89
N SER A 1177 -6.77 47.69 8.44
CA SER A 1177 -7.31 49.06 8.37
C SER A 1177 -8.29 49.26 7.21
N LYS A 1178 -8.15 48.53 6.10
CA LYS A 1178 -8.97 48.71 4.90
C LYS A 1178 -9.97 47.59 4.60
N TYR A 1179 -9.65 46.36 4.98
CA TYR A 1179 -10.39 45.16 4.59
C TYR A 1179 -10.78 44.32 5.80
N ARG A 1180 -11.04 44.97 6.95
CA ARG A 1180 -11.33 44.30 8.23
C ARG A 1180 -12.44 43.26 8.11
N GLU A 1181 -13.52 43.60 7.44
CA GLU A 1181 -14.69 42.73 7.27
C GLU A 1181 -14.32 41.42 6.56
N LEU A 1182 -13.38 41.45 5.61
CA LEU A 1182 -12.93 40.28 4.85
C LEU A 1182 -11.88 39.42 5.57
N VAL A 1183 -11.11 39.99 6.50
CA VAL A 1183 -9.92 39.35 7.10
C VAL A 1183 -10.02 39.16 8.61
N SER A 1184 -11.16 39.50 9.22
CA SER A 1184 -11.37 39.36 10.66
C SER A 1184 -11.42 37.89 11.08
N GLU A 1185 -11.04 37.64 12.35
CA GLU A 1185 -11.15 36.32 12.97
C GLU A 1185 -12.60 35.82 13.03
N GLU A 1186 -13.56 36.69 13.33
CA GLU A 1186 -14.98 36.34 13.44
C GLU A 1186 -15.58 35.91 12.10
N LYS A 1187 -15.38 36.71 11.04
CA LYS A 1187 -15.83 36.35 9.69
C LYS A 1187 -15.14 35.08 9.20
N THR A 1188 -13.86 34.92 9.57
CA THR A 1188 -13.09 33.72 9.23
C THR A 1188 -13.74 32.46 9.83
N ARG A 1189 -14.16 32.52 11.08
CA ARG A 1189 -14.82 31.40 11.74
C ARG A 1189 -16.23 31.14 11.17
N GLU A 1190 -17.03 32.20 10.98
CA GLU A 1190 -18.39 32.09 10.43
C GLU A 1190 -18.41 31.37 9.08
N LEU A 1191 -17.49 31.72 8.19
CA LEU A 1191 -17.44 31.12 6.87
C LEU A 1191 -16.98 29.66 6.89
N GLU A 1192 -16.07 29.31 7.79
CA GLU A 1192 -15.67 27.91 8.03
C GLU A 1192 -16.85 27.08 8.56
N GLU A 1193 -17.67 27.63 9.46
CA GLU A 1193 -18.90 26.98 9.94
C GLU A 1193 -19.93 26.80 8.81
N LYS A 1194 -20.12 27.82 7.94
CA LYS A 1194 -20.97 27.69 6.75
C LYS A 1194 -20.51 26.57 5.82
N MET A 1195 -19.20 26.39 5.63
CA MET A 1195 -18.66 25.28 4.83
C MET A 1195 -18.95 23.91 5.47
N ASP A 1196 -18.84 23.78 6.78
CA ASP A 1196 -19.18 22.53 7.48
C ASP A 1196 -20.69 22.22 7.32
N LEU A 1197 -21.55 23.24 7.40
CA LEU A 1197 -22.99 23.08 7.14
C LEU A 1197 -23.30 22.67 5.70
N ILE A 1198 -22.53 23.17 4.71
CA ILE A 1198 -22.62 22.69 3.32
C ILE A 1198 -22.17 21.23 3.25
N GLU A 1199 -21.09 20.86 3.93
CA GLU A 1199 -20.56 19.49 3.94
C GLU A 1199 -21.60 18.48 4.47
N GLU A 1200 -22.36 18.89 5.49
CA GLU A 1200 -23.47 18.12 6.07
C GLU A 1200 -24.76 18.16 5.25
N GLY A 1201 -24.81 18.93 4.16
CA GLY A 1201 -25.99 19.13 3.32
C GLY A 1201 -27.09 19.97 3.96
N LYS A 1202 -26.77 20.76 4.99
CA LYS A 1202 -27.71 21.63 5.72
C LYS A 1202 -27.83 23.04 5.15
N LEU A 1203 -26.84 23.48 4.36
CA LEU A 1203 -26.81 24.81 3.74
C LEU A 1203 -26.52 24.69 2.24
N ASN A 1204 -27.18 25.53 1.42
CA ASN A 1204 -26.95 25.55 -0.01
C ASN A 1204 -25.66 26.33 -0.34
N TYR A 1205 -24.79 25.72 -1.13
CA TYR A 1205 -23.49 26.30 -1.50
C TYR A 1205 -23.60 27.55 -2.39
N LEU A 1206 -24.66 27.67 -3.21
CA LEU A 1206 -24.89 28.83 -4.07
C LEU A 1206 -25.22 30.08 -3.27
N ASP A 1207 -25.95 29.93 -2.17
CA ASP A 1207 -26.31 31.07 -1.30
C ASP A 1207 -25.05 31.67 -0.67
N VAL A 1208 -24.15 30.81 -0.19
CA VAL A 1208 -22.85 31.22 0.38
C VAL A 1208 -21.96 31.87 -0.68
N LEU A 1209 -21.91 31.35 -1.91
CA LEU A 1209 -21.16 31.99 -3.00
C LEU A 1209 -21.75 33.34 -3.41
N ASN A 1210 -23.08 33.49 -3.39
CA ASN A 1210 -23.75 34.76 -3.68
C ASN A 1210 -23.41 35.81 -2.61
N GLU A 1211 -23.48 35.44 -1.33
CA GLU A 1211 -23.06 36.30 -0.21
C GLU A 1211 -21.60 36.74 -0.39
N LEU A 1212 -20.70 35.76 -0.60
CA LEU A 1212 -19.27 35.99 -0.78
C LEU A 1212 -18.97 36.93 -1.96
N TYR A 1213 -19.61 36.69 -3.10
CA TYR A 1213 -19.39 37.50 -4.30
C TYR A 1213 -19.81 38.95 -4.07
N ARG A 1214 -21.01 39.17 -3.49
CA ARG A 1214 -21.53 40.51 -3.17
C ARG A 1214 -20.60 41.26 -2.22
N GLU A 1215 -20.16 40.58 -1.15
CA GLU A 1215 -19.25 41.14 -0.16
C GLU A 1215 -17.92 41.60 -0.79
N ILE A 1216 -17.30 40.74 -1.61
CA ILE A 1216 -16.05 41.06 -2.30
C ILE A 1216 -16.23 42.23 -3.27
N THR A 1217 -17.31 42.25 -4.05
CA THR A 1217 -17.58 43.35 -5.00
C THR A 1217 -17.83 44.68 -4.30
N CYS A 1218 -18.54 44.68 -3.16
CA CYS A 1218 -18.82 45.91 -2.43
C CYS A 1218 -17.55 46.43 -1.71
N GLU A 1219 -16.81 45.58 -1.02
CA GLU A 1219 -15.64 45.99 -0.23
C GLU A 1219 -14.42 46.37 -1.09
N ILE A 1220 -14.16 45.65 -2.19
CA ILE A 1220 -12.94 45.82 -2.98
C ILE A 1220 -13.19 46.72 -4.19
N LYS A 1221 -14.29 46.51 -4.93
CA LYS A 1221 -14.57 47.26 -6.16
C LYS A 1221 -15.44 48.49 -5.94
N LYS A 1222 -16.14 48.59 -4.79
CA LYS A 1222 -17.12 49.66 -4.49
C LYS A 1222 -18.26 49.73 -5.52
N GLU A 1223 -18.63 48.61 -6.11
CA GLU A 1223 -19.72 48.49 -7.09
C GLU A 1223 -20.91 47.75 -6.44
N GLY A 1224 -22.14 48.27 -6.61
CA GLY A 1224 -23.37 47.55 -6.25
C GLY A 1224 -23.76 47.51 -4.76
N CYS A 1225 -23.29 48.45 -3.93
CA CYS A 1225 -23.55 48.50 -2.49
C CYS A 1225 -24.96 49.01 -2.07
N SER A 1226 -25.96 48.98 -2.96
CA SER A 1226 -27.32 49.48 -2.73
C SER A 1226 -28.38 48.43 -3.03
#